data_AF-A0A914LEU5-F1
#
_entry.id   AF-A0A914LEU5-F1
#
_cell.length_a   1.000
_cell.length_b   1.000
_cell.length_c   1.000
_cell.angle_alpha   90.00
_cell.angle_beta   90.00
_cell.angle_gamma   90.00
#
_symmetry.space_group_name_H-M   'P 1'
#
loop_
_entity.id
_entity.type
_entity.pdbx_description
1 polymer ?
#
loop_
_entity_poly.entity_id
_entity_poly.type
_entity_poly.pdbx_seq_one_letter_code
_entity_poly.pdbx_strand_id
1 'polypeptide(L)'
;MSSAVSKKRGFDDSFQSDDRRLAKRSLIMPEVAGKITCIELVNFMCHSSLTLNFDVNKYNCSYIIGPNGSGKSALFAALNIGLGGAGRSNERGKRINDYIKENENYSLIRIHISNEGPNSIPDYGDIIIVERHITHKISTVTIKTRLNEGKEEIVGKRRELDLILQQFNIDLENPLSWLSQDRARQFLQSMKPQRLYELYKKSSEMDGAEDLFRNIDTLFDELTRVVKSMDKEKTAKEAKYQQMKSRFDAVNQLSNKKEAIQRLYWYQLWAPVRDGKNEIEELGRKLKVNEDKKDEQVAKKDELIKEIGNINKQQKNFEEQLGAASSKFREHNEKLNELKRKARELNFDHHDLVDKVKRKQWNIDLYERQLQKANRELKDLVGSSGHDPETEKNKLKEKLTQIAAQMEAAELEQASYTNELGSIKVEYENLKKEFKENTDQHSVLERRRARIIEEKTLFEQSKADKLAIFGKDVPRLLELIDTNINSFKKRPIGPIGNYIKLKDKKWANPIEFCLKNMIGTFLCDSSEDRKALDEICKTLQIRKPNVITTEEPPNEFTTILRVLDVENPTVLNYILDKVRAESVLLFEKDDVARNAMYPKICMKQNGCLPPLWRYDKRKIEKHRKGFS
;
A
#
# COMPACT_ATOMS: atom_id res chain seq x y z
N MET A 1 -70.38 68.70 10.63
CA MET A 1 -70.90 67.60 11.49
C MET A 1 -70.01 67.57 12.73
N SER A 2 -70.49 68.15 13.84
CA SER A 2 -70.89 67.41 15.07
C SER A 2 -69.68 66.75 15.74
N SER A 3 -69.28 66.98 16.99
CA SER A 3 -69.94 67.49 18.20
C SER A 3 -68.88 67.76 19.28
N ALA A 4 -69.08 68.79 20.08
CA ALA A 4 -68.36 69.05 21.32
C ALA A 4 -68.67 67.99 22.40
N VAL A 5 -67.66 67.63 23.21
CA VAL A 5 -67.89 67.14 24.59
C VAL A 5 -66.81 67.70 25.51
N SER A 6 -67.24 68.59 26.41
CA SER A 6 -66.52 69.05 27.58
C SER A 6 -66.40 67.95 28.64
N LYS A 7 -65.25 67.85 29.32
CA LYS A 7 -65.16 67.18 30.63
C LYS A 7 -64.49 68.12 31.65
N LYS A 8 -65.35 68.70 32.49
CA LYS A 8 -65.00 69.23 33.82
C LYS A 8 -64.66 68.06 34.75
N ARG A 9 -63.55 68.16 35.48
CA ARG A 9 -63.31 67.58 36.82
C ARG A 9 -62.68 68.74 37.60
N GLY A 10 -63.24 69.26 38.68
CA GLY A 10 -63.84 68.55 39.80
C GLY A 10 -62.79 68.55 40.91
N PHE A 11 -62.83 69.62 41.70
CA PHE A 11 -61.99 69.96 42.86
C PHE A 11 -62.12 68.87 43.94
N ASP A 12 -61.00 68.43 44.52
CA ASP A 12 -60.99 67.72 45.81
C ASP A 12 -60.33 68.63 46.86
N ASP A 13 -61.14 69.01 47.85
CA ASP A 13 -60.79 69.76 49.05
C ASP A 13 -60.02 68.87 50.03
N SER A 14 -58.72 69.12 50.23
CA SER A 14 -57.98 68.58 51.39
C SER A 14 -56.64 69.29 51.66
N PHE A 15 -56.61 70.62 51.71
CA PHE A 15 -55.45 71.35 52.24
C PHE A 15 -55.88 72.57 53.08
N GLN A 16 -56.46 72.30 54.26
CA GLN A 16 -56.62 73.28 55.33
C GLN A 16 -55.97 72.75 56.60
N SER A 17 -54.64 72.91 56.75
CA SER A 17 -53.98 72.83 58.06
C SER A 17 -52.55 73.39 58.13
N ASP A 18 -52.11 74.33 57.28
CA ASP A 18 -50.73 74.87 57.37
C ASP A 18 -50.57 76.40 57.35
N ASP A 19 -51.68 77.16 57.41
CA ASP A 19 -51.68 78.63 57.21
C ASP A 19 -51.29 79.50 58.43
N ARG A 20 -50.67 78.94 59.47
CA ARG A 20 -50.28 79.70 60.69
C ARG A 20 -48.77 79.82 60.96
N ARG A 21 -47.91 79.44 60.02
CA ARG A 21 -46.43 79.57 60.17
C ARG A 21 -45.74 80.55 59.22
N LEU A 22 -46.49 81.34 58.44
CA LEU A 22 -45.92 82.25 57.43
C LEU A 22 -45.56 83.67 57.92
N ALA A 23 -45.62 83.96 59.23
CA ALA A 23 -45.43 85.32 59.76
C ALA A 23 -43.99 85.67 60.22
N LYS A 24 -42.96 84.86 59.95
CA LYS A 24 -41.54 85.19 60.25
C LYS A 24 -40.55 84.65 59.21
N ARG A 25 -40.85 84.79 57.92
CA ARG A 25 -39.78 84.76 56.91
C ARG A 25 -39.20 86.17 56.85
N SER A 26 -37.99 86.33 57.40
CA SER A 26 -37.05 87.32 56.87
C SER A 26 -37.15 87.27 55.34
N LEU A 27 -37.20 88.42 54.68
CA LEU A 27 -37.05 88.52 53.23
C LEU A 27 -35.65 87.99 52.90
N ILE A 28 -35.51 86.66 52.79
CA ILE A 28 -34.32 85.99 52.27
C ILE A 28 -34.32 86.38 50.81
N MET A 29 -33.59 87.45 50.49
CA MET A 29 -33.38 87.85 49.11
C MET A 29 -32.68 86.67 48.42
N PRO A 30 -33.08 86.33 47.18
CA PRO A 30 -32.39 85.28 46.44
C PRO A 30 -30.91 85.68 46.32
N GLU A 31 -30.04 84.86 46.89
CA GLU A 31 -28.61 84.88 46.57
C GLU A 31 -28.51 84.52 45.09
N VAL A 32 -27.86 85.38 44.30
CA VAL A 32 -27.62 85.20 42.86
C VAL A 32 -26.26 85.82 42.60
N ALA A 33 -25.40 85.10 41.87
CA ALA A 33 -24.11 85.63 41.44
C ALA A 33 -24.30 86.74 40.37
N GLY A 34 -23.32 87.62 40.21
CA GLY A 34 -23.38 88.69 39.21
C GLY A 34 -23.81 90.06 39.71
N LYS A 35 -23.95 90.30 41.02
CA LYS A 35 -24.34 91.62 41.55
C LYS A 35 -23.13 92.57 41.55
N ILE A 36 -23.34 93.81 41.13
CA ILE A 36 -22.26 94.82 41.15
C ILE A 36 -22.11 95.37 42.57
N THR A 37 -20.99 95.08 43.22
CA THR A 37 -20.71 95.45 44.62
C THR A 37 -19.94 96.75 44.75
N CYS A 38 -19.11 97.09 43.76
CA CYS A 38 -18.34 98.34 43.75
C CYS A 38 -18.01 98.77 42.32
N ILE A 39 -17.93 100.09 42.12
CA ILE A 39 -17.35 100.70 40.92
C ILE A 39 -16.33 101.77 41.30
N GLU A 40 -15.13 101.68 40.74
CA GLU A 40 -14.04 102.63 40.89
C GLU A 40 -13.73 103.26 39.53
N LEU A 41 -13.70 104.58 39.46
CA LEU A 41 -13.39 105.37 38.28
C LEU A 41 -12.21 106.27 38.56
N VAL A 42 -11.22 106.26 37.67
CA VAL A 42 -10.09 107.21 37.67
C VAL A 42 -10.04 107.88 36.32
N ASN A 43 -9.95 109.22 36.33
CA ASN A 43 -9.83 110.06 35.13
C ASN A 43 -10.88 109.74 34.06
N PHE A 44 -12.12 109.46 34.47
CA PHE A 44 -13.24 109.10 33.58
C PHE A 44 -14.22 110.26 33.47
N MET A 45 -14.32 110.88 32.28
CA MET A 45 -15.21 112.02 32.02
C MET A 45 -15.02 113.15 33.07
N CYS A 46 -16.04 113.44 33.90
CA CYS A 46 -15.95 114.46 34.94
C CYS A 46 -15.40 113.96 36.29
N HIS A 47 -15.08 112.67 36.41
CA HIS A 47 -14.60 112.05 37.65
C HIS A 47 -13.08 111.87 37.62
N SER A 48 -12.35 112.63 38.46
CA SER A 48 -10.90 112.40 38.67
C SER A 48 -10.65 111.09 39.41
N SER A 49 -11.40 110.86 40.48
CA SER A 49 -11.38 109.65 41.30
C SER A 49 -12.74 109.51 41.95
N LEU A 50 -13.45 108.41 41.70
CA LEU A 50 -14.75 108.11 42.29
C LEU A 50 -14.78 106.63 42.66
N THR A 51 -15.11 106.32 43.90
CA THR A 51 -15.36 104.95 44.37
C THR A 51 -16.76 104.89 44.96
N LEU A 52 -17.60 104.00 44.44
CA LEU A 52 -18.96 103.79 44.93
C LEU A 52 -19.16 102.32 45.29
N ASN A 53 -19.48 102.08 46.56
CA ASN A 53 -19.80 100.76 47.08
C ASN A 53 -21.33 100.58 47.15
N PHE A 54 -21.82 99.46 46.64
CA PHE A 54 -23.21 99.05 46.71
C PHE A 54 -23.36 97.95 47.76
N ASP A 55 -24.19 98.19 48.77
CA ASP A 55 -24.52 97.18 49.79
C ASP A 55 -25.59 96.22 49.25
N VAL A 56 -25.15 95.31 48.38
CA VAL A 56 -26.00 94.33 47.68
C VAL A 56 -26.52 93.21 48.57
N ASN A 57 -25.95 93.06 49.77
CA ASN A 57 -26.36 92.07 50.76
C ASN A 57 -27.61 92.54 51.51
N LYS A 58 -27.78 93.86 51.63
CA LYS A 58 -28.91 94.49 52.33
C LYS A 58 -29.96 95.07 51.39
N TYR A 59 -29.58 95.54 50.20
CA TYR A 59 -30.45 96.25 49.27
C TYR A 59 -30.36 95.71 47.84
N ASN A 60 -31.51 95.51 47.18
CA ASN A 60 -31.60 95.13 45.75
C ASN A 60 -31.80 96.33 44.81
N CYS A 61 -31.93 97.55 45.33
CA CYS A 61 -32.11 98.77 44.55
C CYS A 61 -31.22 99.86 45.12
N SER A 62 -30.48 100.55 44.24
CA SER A 62 -29.58 101.65 44.60
C SER A 62 -30.00 102.92 43.88
N TYR A 63 -30.20 104.01 44.62
CA TYR A 63 -30.54 105.32 44.08
C TYR A 63 -29.31 106.21 44.05
N ILE A 64 -28.94 106.68 42.85
CA ILE A 64 -27.81 107.60 42.67
C ILE A 64 -28.39 108.99 42.35
N ILE A 65 -28.24 109.92 43.30
CA ILE A 65 -28.82 111.27 43.25
C ILE A 65 -27.69 112.30 43.20
N GLY A 66 -27.93 113.43 42.53
CA GLY A 66 -26.99 114.54 42.48
C GLY A 66 -27.48 115.67 41.57
N PRO A 67 -26.86 116.86 41.60
CA PRO A 67 -27.23 117.97 40.73
C PRO A 67 -26.97 117.67 39.26
N ASN A 68 -27.56 118.45 38.34
CA ASN A 68 -27.29 118.32 36.91
C ASN A 68 -25.80 118.60 36.63
N GLY A 69 -25.18 117.80 35.76
CA GLY A 69 -23.74 117.87 35.49
C GLY A 69 -22.85 117.11 36.47
N SER A 70 -23.39 116.56 37.57
CA SER A 70 -22.62 115.82 38.60
C SER A 70 -22.03 114.46 38.14
N GLY A 71 -22.15 114.11 36.87
CA GLY A 71 -21.58 112.86 36.34
C GLY A 71 -22.42 111.58 36.55
N LYS A 72 -23.72 111.68 36.87
CA LYS A 72 -24.61 110.49 37.01
C LYS A 72 -24.66 109.63 35.75
N SER A 73 -24.89 110.23 34.59
CA SER A 73 -24.89 109.49 33.32
C SER A 73 -23.48 109.03 32.92
N ALA A 74 -22.42 109.70 33.41
CA ALA A 74 -21.05 109.24 33.20
C ALA A 74 -20.79 107.93 33.97
N LEU A 75 -21.30 107.81 35.19
CA LEU A 75 -21.26 106.55 35.95
C LEU A 75 -22.01 105.41 35.22
N PHE A 76 -23.19 105.69 34.69
CA PHE A 76 -23.95 104.73 33.87
C PHE A 76 -23.14 104.29 32.63
N ALA A 77 -22.55 105.24 31.90
CA ALA A 77 -21.67 104.92 30.77
C ALA A 77 -20.44 104.11 31.20
N ALA A 78 -19.86 104.40 32.37
CA ALA A 78 -18.70 103.69 32.89
C ALA A 78 -19.03 102.22 33.22
N LEU A 79 -20.20 101.95 33.79
CA LEU A 79 -20.68 100.57 34.02
C LEU A 79 -20.77 99.79 32.70
N ASN A 80 -21.40 100.37 31.68
CA ASN A 80 -21.52 99.72 30.36
C ASN A 80 -20.16 99.47 29.71
N ILE A 81 -19.28 100.48 29.71
CA ILE A 81 -17.95 100.38 29.09
C ILE A 81 -17.06 99.42 29.88
N GLY A 82 -17.09 99.48 31.22
CA GLY A 82 -16.29 98.59 32.07
C GLY A 82 -16.66 97.12 31.86
N LEU A 83 -17.96 96.81 31.77
CA LEU A 83 -18.47 95.47 31.48
C LEU A 83 -18.36 95.08 29.99
N GLY A 84 -17.55 95.75 29.19
CA GLY A 84 -17.23 95.30 27.83
C GLY A 84 -18.19 95.79 26.74
N GLY A 85 -19.13 96.67 27.06
CA GLY A 85 -19.98 97.37 26.10
C GLY A 85 -19.19 98.26 25.13
N ALA A 86 -19.77 98.48 23.95
CA ALA A 86 -19.15 99.32 22.91
C ALA A 86 -19.27 100.81 23.25
N GLY A 87 -18.20 101.61 23.11
CA GLY A 87 -18.25 103.05 23.47
C GLY A 87 -19.38 103.85 22.79
N ARG A 88 -19.82 103.44 21.60
CA ARG A 88 -20.95 104.02 20.85
C ARG A 88 -22.32 103.83 21.50
N SER A 89 -22.47 102.85 22.40
CA SER A 89 -23.76 102.48 22.99
C SER A 89 -24.23 103.46 24.09
N ASN A 90 -23.34 104.34 24.57
CA ASN A 90 -23.56 105.19 25.75
C ASN A 90 -23.66 106.69 25.43
N GLU A 91 -23.93 107.03 24.17
CA GLU A 91 -24.43 108.34 23.69
C GLU A 91 -23.52 109.56 23.88
N ARG A 92 -22.44 109.47 24.68
CA ARG A 92 -21.58 110.61 25.06
C ARG A 92 -20.23 110.66 24.37
N GLY A 93 -19.81 109.56 23.74
CA GLY A 93 -18.56 109.46 23.00
C GLY A 93 -18.73 108.57 21.77
N LYS A 94 -18.11 108.96 20.65
CA LYS A 94 -18.11 108.14 19.42
C LYS A 94 -17.08 107.02 19.53
N ARG A 95 -16.00 107.28 20.27
CA ARG A 95 -14.92 106.34 20.54
C ARG A 95 -14.76 106.17 22.05
N ILE A 96 -14.17 105.05 22.45
CA ILE A 96 -13.94 104.72 23.87
C ILE A 96 -12.98 105.72 24.52
N ASN A 97 -12.07 106.30 23.72
CA ASN A 97 -11.07 107.26 24.18
C ASN A 97 -11.68 108.63 24.51
N ASP A 98 -12.87 108.93 23.97
CA ASP A 98 -13.61 110.18 24.26
C ASP A 98 -14.11 110.24 25.71
N TYR A 99 -14.05 109.12 26.44
CA TYR A 99 -14.45 109.02 27.85
C TYR A 99 -13.29 109.28 28.83
N ILE A 100 -12.07 109.52 28.33
CA ILE A 100 -10.95 109.97 29.16
C ILE A 100 -11.22 111.42 29.56
N LYS A 101 -11.03 111.75 30.85
CA LYS A 101 -11.15 113.10 31.36
C LYS A 101 -10.22 114.07 30.59
N GLU A 102 -10.69 115.30 30.35
CA GLU A 102 -9.88 116.33 29.69
C GLU A 102 -8.57 116.58 30.45
N ASN A 103 -7.47 116.74 29.70
CA ASN A 103 -6.09 116.88 30.20
C ASN A 103 -5.50 115.64 30.88
N GLU A 104 -6.14 114.47 30.78
CA GLU A 104 -5.60 113.20 31.28
C GLU A 104 -5.18 112.27 30.13
N ASN A 105 -4.21 111.40 30.41
CA ASN A 105 -3.63 110.48 29.40
C ASN A 105 -4.28 109.08 29.40
N TYR A 106 -4.98 108.75 30.47
CA TYR A 106 -5.62 107.45 30.66
C TYR A 106 -6.88 107.58 31.52
N SER A 107 -7.74 106.58 31.45
CA SER A 107 -8.86 106.36 32.35
C SER A 107 -8.87 104.90 32.82
N LEU A 108 -9.26 104.68 34.07
CA LEU A 108 -9.40 103.36 34.67
C LEU A 108 -10.83 103.18 35.16
N ILE A 109 -11.44 102.05 34.80
CA ILE A 109 -12.74 101.62 35.31
C ILE A 109 -12.53 100.28 35.98
N ARG A 110 -12.90 100.14 37.25
CA ARG A 110 -12.88 98.85 37.96
C ARG A 110 -14.27 98.57 38.47
N ILE A 111 -14.79 97.38 38.14
CA ILE A 111 -16.13 96.95 38.54
C ILE A 111 -16.00 95.64 39.28
N HIS A 112 -16.49 95.62 40.52
CA HIS A 112 -16.49 94.45 41.38
C HIS A 112 -17.85 93.78 41.27
N ILE A 113 -17.84 92.49 40.96
CA ILE A 113 -19.02 91.65 40.74
C ILE A 113 -18.97 90.52 41.75
N SER A 114 -20.07 90.29 42.48
CA SER A 114 -20.18 89.16 43.41
C SER A 114 -20.22 87.84 42.65
N ASN A 115 -19.48 86.84 43.13
CA ASN A 115 -19.47 85.47 42.61
C ASN A 115 -20.10 84.50 43.62
N GLU A 116 -21.02 85.00 44.45
CA GLU A 116 -21.69 84.23 45.49
C GLU A 116 -23.14 83.93 45.10
N GLY A 117 -23.58 82.70 45.35
CA GLY A 117 -24.92 82.22 45.02
C GLY A 117 -24.98 81.30 43.79
N PRO A 118 -26.19 80.89 43.37
CA PRO A 118 -26.43 80.12 42.15
C PRO A 118 -25.84 80.83 40.93
N ASN A 119 -25.29 80.05 40.00
CA ASN A 119 -24.54 80.49 38.82
C ASN A 119 -23.15 81.09 39.10
N SER A 120 -22.61 80.96 40.32
CA SER A 120 -21.21 81.27 40.59
C SER A 120 -20.27 80.47 39.70
N ILE A 121 -19.11 81.05 39.39
CA ILE A 121 -18.08 80.42 38.58
C ILE A 121 -17.08 79.76 39.53
N PRO A 122 -16.91 78.42 39.51
CA PRO A 122 -16.10 77.70 40.50
C PRO A 122 -14.63 78.10 40.55
N ASP A 123 -14.06 78.54 39.43
CA ASP A 123 -12.63 78.88 39.31
C ASP A 123 -12.30 80.30 39.79
N TYR A 124 -13.31 81.09 40.18
CA TYR A 124 -13.16 82.46 40.67
C TYR A 124 -13.48 82.52 42.16
N GLY A 125 -12.81 83.43 42.87
CA GLY A 125 -13.09 83.72 44.27
C GLY A 125 -14.39 84.50 44.42
N ASP A 126 -14.67 84.95 45.63
CA ASP A 126 -15.97 85.52 46.01
C ASP A 126 -16.30 86.83 45.26
N ILE A 127 -15.28 87.52 44.74
CA ILE A 127 -15.44 88.74 43.93
C ILE A 127 -14.61 88.65 42.65
N ILE A 128 -15.27 88.92 41.52
CA ILE A 128 -14.64 89.11 40.21
C ILE A 128 -14.51 90.61 39.95
N ILE A 129 -13.30 91.05 39.62
CA ILE A 129 -12.99 92.46 39.35
C ILE A 129 -12.69 92.62 37.87
N VAL A 130 -13.56 93.33 37.17
CA VAL A 130 -13.38 93.71 35.77
C VAL A 130 -12.69 95.06 35.73
N GLU A 131 -11.44 95.08 35.29
CA GLU A 131 -10.63 96.29 35.17
C GLU A 131 -10.42 96.63 33.70
N ARG A 132 -10.91 97.80 33.30
CA ARG A 132 -10.74 98.34 31.96
C ARG A 132 -9.87 99.58 32.01
N HIS A 133 -8.69 99.46 31.41
CA HIS A 133 -7.75 100.55 31.25
C HIS A 133 -7.88 101.13 29.84
N ILE A 134 -8.08 102.44 29.74
CA ILE A 134 -8.34 103.16 28.49
C ILE A 134 -7.24 104.22 28.33
N THR A 135 -6.56 104.20 27.19
CA THR A 135 -5.59 105.22 26.78
C THR A 135 -6.01 105.80 25.43
N HIS A 136 -5.39 106.90 25.01
CA HIS A 136 -5.67 107.52 23.70
C HIS A 136 -5.44 106.61 22.49
N LYS A 137 -4.71 105.50 22.65
CA LYS A 137 -4.40 104.55 21.56
C LYS A 137 -5.04 103.17 21.76
N ILE A 138 -5.10 102.68 22.99
CA ILE A 138 -5.44 101.29 23.31
C ILE A 138 -6.43 101.25 24.47
N SER A 139 -7.41 100.34 24.39
CA SER A 139 -8.25 99.93 25.53
C SER A 139 -7.99 98.47 25.85
N THR A 140 -7.59 98.16 27.09
CA THR A 140 -7.33 96.81 27.58
C THR A 140 -8.32 96.45 28.68
N VAL A 141 -8.78 95.20 28.66
CA VAL A 141 -9.66 94.63 29.69
C VAL A 141 -8.92 93.48 30.36
N THR A 142 -8.79 93.56 31.68
CA THR A 142 -8.18 92.55 32.55
C THR A 142 -9.18 92.12 33.59
N ILE A 143 -9.28 90.81 33.80
CA ILE A 143 -10.18 90.22 34.79
C ILE A 143 -9.31 89.74 35.94
N LYS A 144 -9.63 90.21 37.13
CA LYS A 144 -8.99 89.79 38.37
C LYS A 144 -10.00 89.04 39.23
N THR A 145 -9.50 88.10 40.00
CA THR A 145 -10.26 87.39 41.04
C THR A 145 -9.74 87.81 42.39
N ARG A 146 -10.62 87.94 43.38
CA ARG A 146 -10.23 88.18 44.77
C ARG A 146 -10.58 86.95 45.58
N LEU A 147 -9.56 86.22 46.02
CA LEU A 147 -9.71 85.11 46.96
C LEU A 147 -9.71 85.66 48.40
N ASN A 148 -10.37 84.92 49.31
CA ASN A 148 -10.37 85.19 50.75
C ASN A 148 -8.94 85.51 51.23
N GLU A 149 -8.75 86.70 51.83
CA GLU A 149 -7.50 87.42 52.18
C GLU A 149 -7.17 88.67 51.33
N GLY A 150 -8.00 89.04 50.35
CA GLY A 150 -7.91 90.34 49.67
C GLY A 150 -6.79 90.45 48.63
N LYS A 151 -6.11 89.34 48.33
CA LYS A 151 -5.17 89.25 47.19
C LYS A 151 -5.95 89.20 45.88
N GLU A 152 -5.52 90.02 44.93
CA GLU A 152 -6.08 90.06 43.58
C GLU A 152 -5.16 89.36 42.59
N GLU A 153 -5.66 88.35 41.89
CA GLU A 153 -4.91 87.62 40.87
C GLU A 153 -5.53 87.87 39.50
N ILE A 154 -4.69 88.06 38.47
CA ILE A 154 -5.16 88.24 37.09
C ILE A 154 -5.47 86.86 36.52
N VAL A 155 -6.75 86.61 36.24
CA VAL A 155 -7.22 85.30 35.73
C VAL A 155 -7.48 85.35 34.24
N GLY A 156 -7.86 86.51 33.70
CA GLY A 156 -8.47 86.55 32.39
C GLY A 156 -8.35 87.82 31.57
N LYS A 157 -8.71 87.68 30.28
CA LYS A 157 -8.77 88.75 29.28
C LYS A 157 -10.20 88.92 28.73
N ARG A 158 -10.39 89.84 27.77
CA ARG A 158 -11.70 90.20 27.19
C ARG A 158 -12.63 89.03 26.81
N ARG A 159 -12.13 87.92 26.27
CA ARG A 159 -12.98 86.77 25.88
C ARG A 159 -13.64 86.09 27.08
N GLU A 160 -12.93 86.01 28.20
CA GLU A 160 -13.48 85.47 29.43
C GLU A 160 -14.55 86.39 30.02
N LEU A 161 -14.45 87.71 29.80
CA LEU A 161 -15.48 88.65 30.24
C LEU A 161 -16.82 88.36 29.56
N ASP A 162 -16.84 88.03 28.27
CA ASP A 162 -18.11 87.66 27.59
C ASP A 162 -18.73 86.40 28.20
N LEU A 163 -17.91 85.40 28.54
CA LEU A 163 -18.37 84.17 29.20
C LEU A 163 -18.89 84.43 30.62
N ILE A 164 -18.21 85.30 31.38
CA ILE A 164 -18.64 85.68 32.73
C ILE A 164 -19.99 86.41 32.68
N LEU A 165 -20.15 87.36 31.76
CA LEU A 165 -21.41 88.09 31.59
C LEU A 165 -22.53 87.17 31.14
N GLN A 166 -22.25 86.22 30.24
CA GLN A 166 -23.22 85.21 29.80
C GLN A 166 -23.64 84.29 30.96
N GLN A 167 -22.69 83.83 31.78
CA GLN A 167 -22.97 82.99 32.95
C GLN A 167 -23.81 83.73 34.00
N PHE A 168 -23.55 85.02 34.20
CA PHE A 168 -24.31 85.88 35.12
C PHE A 168 -25.58 86.46 34.50
N ASN A 169 -25.89 86.13 33.24
CA ASN A 169 -27.04 86.64 32.50
C ASN A 169 -27.10 88.19 32.46
N ILE A 170 -25.95 88.83 32.30
CA ILE A 170 -25.81 90.29 32.18
C ILE A 170 -25.71 90.66 30.70
N ASP A 171 -26.83 91.04 30.10
CA ASP A 171 -26.86 91.57 28.74
C ASP A 171 -26.92 93.11 28.74
N LEU A 172 -25.89 93.74 28.18
CA LEU A 172 -25.75 95.19 28.03
C LEU A 172 -26.41 95.73 26.74
N GLU A 173 -26.71 94.85 25.79
CA GLU A 173 -27.36 95.16 24.54
C GLU A 173 -28.88 95.00 24.61
N ASN A 174 -29.39 94.23 25.58
CA ASN A 174 -30.82 94.11 25.83
C ASN A 174 -31.39 95.46 26.31
N PRO A 175 -32.30 96.07 25.53
CA PRO A 175 -32.86 97.38 25.82
C PRO A 175 -33.81 97.39 27.03
N LEU A 176 -34.28 96.23 27.51
CA LEU A 176 -35.11 96.13 28.72
C LEU A 176 -34.27 96.04 30.00
N SER A 177 -33.07 95.44 29.95
CA SER A 177 -32.14 95.39 31.09
C SER A 177 -31.30 96.67 31.20
N TRP A 178 -30.88 97.24 30.06
CA TRP A 178 -30.01 98.41 29.99
C TRP A 178 -30.70 99.61 29.30
N LEU A 179 -31.43 100.39 30.10
CA LEU A 179 -32.20 101.55 29.64
C LEU A 179 -31.48 102.87 29.95
N SER A 180 -30.81 103.47 28.97
CA SER A 180 -30.27 104.83 29.07
C SER A 180 -31.38 105.89 29.00
N GLN A 181 -31.05 107.13 29.38
CA GLN A 181 -31.98 108.26 29.29
C GLN A 181 -32.50 108.49 27.86
N ASP A 182 -31.64 108.44 26.84
CA ASP A 182 -32.09 108.66 25.46
C ASP A 182 -32.70 107.40 24.84
N ARG A 183 -32.24 106.17 25.20
CA ARG A 183 -32.94 104.92 24.82
C ARG A 183 -34.37 104.91 25.35
N ALA A 184 -34.60 105.33 26.59
CA ALA A 184 -35.94 105.46 27.15
C ALA A 184 -36.80 106.45 26.34
N ARG A 185 -36.23 107.59 25.95
CA ARG A 185 -36.93 108.58 25.10
C ARG A 185 -37.24 108.02 23.71
N GLN A 186 -36.28 107.39 23.05
CA GLN A 186 -36.45 106.75 21.74
C GLN A 186 -37.48 105.62 21.79
N PHE A 187 -37.47 104.82 22.86
CA PHE A 187 -38.42 103.76 23.10
C PHE A 187 -39.86 104.29 23.16
N LEU A 188 -40.12 105.35 23.95
CA LEU A 188 -41.43 105.99 24.04
C LEU A 188 -41.87 106.65 22.72
N GLN A 189 -40.93 107.23 21.96
CA GLN A 189 -41.21 107.89 20.68
C GLN A 189 -41.51 106.92 19.53
N SER A 190 -41.18 105.63 19.66
CA SER A 190 -41.20 104.68 18.55
C SER A 190 -42.00 103.39 18.80
N MET A 191 -43.18 103.54 19.41
CA MET A 191 -44.17 102.47 19.64
C MET A 191 -44.90 102.02 18.35
N LYS A 192 -44.16 101.67 17.30
CA LYS A 192 -44.73 101.00 16.11
C LYS A 192 -44.76 99.49 16.34
N PRO A 193 -45.79 98.75 15.89
CA PRO A 193 -45.89 97.30 16.11
C PRO A 193 -44.65 96.50 15.67
N GLN A 194 -44.03 96.86 14.54
CA GLN A 194 -42.80 96.21 14.04
C GLN A 194 -41.61 96.40 14.99
N ARG A 195 -41.39 97.62 15.49
CA ARG A 195 -40.31 97.91 16.44
C ARG A 195 -40.55 97.29 17.80
N LEU A 196 -41.81 97.18 18.23
CA LEU A 196 -42.17 96.47 19.45
C LEU A 196 -41.91 94.96 19.31
N TYR A 197 -42.16 94.39 18.12
CA TYR A 197 -41.82 93.00 17.85
C TYR A 197 -40.31 92.78 17.80
N GLU A 198 -39.55 93.63 17.11
CA GLU A 198 -38.07 93.59 17.13
C GLU A 198 -37.52 93.73 18.55
N LEU A 199 -38.07 94.65 19.33
CA LEU A 199 -37.71 94.84 20.73
C LEU A 199 -38.00 93.58 21.54
N TYR A 200 -39.20 93.02 21.41
CA TYR A 200 -39.57 91.78 22.07
C TYR A 200 -38.61 90.66 21.68
N LYS A 201 -38.39 90.45 20.38
CA LYS A 201 -37.53 89.41 19.81
C LYS A 201 -36.08 89.52 20.28
N LYS A 202 -35.54 90.75 20.37
CA LYS A 202 -34.21 91.02 20.92
C LYS A 202 -34.16 90.79 22.43
N SER A 203 -35.19 91.24 23.16
CA SER A 203 -35.20 91.18 24.63
C SER A 203 -35.53 89.80 25.20
N SER A 204 -36.23 88.96 24.43
CA SER A 204 -36.48 87.54 24.73
C SER A 204 -35.40 86.61 24.17
N GLU A 205 -34.31 87.16 23.62
CA GLU A 205 -33.19 86.43 23.01
C GLU A 205 -33.56 85.52 21.84
N MET A 206 -34.76 85.67 21.28
CA MET A 206 -35.23 84.88 20.13
C MET A 206 -34.44 85.17 18.85
N ASP A 207 -33.92 86.39 18.71
CA ASP A 207 -32.99 86.75 17.62
C ASP A 207 -31.71 85.90 17.66
N GLY A 208 -31.11 85.77 18.85
CA GLY A 208 -29.91 84.96 19.03
C GLY A 208 -30.14 83.48 18.73
N ALA A 209 -31.31 82.94 19.10
CA ALA A 209 -31.69 81.57 18.76
C ALA A 209 -31.82 81.35 17.24
N GLU A 210 -32.44 82.28 16.51
CA GLU A 210 -32.56 82.20 15.05
C GLU A 210 -31.20 82.22 14.35
N ASP A 211 -30.29 83.11 14.78
CA ASP A 211 -28.94 83.18 14.25
C ASP A 211 -28.13 81.90 14.56
N LEU A 212 -28.31 81.31 15.74
CA LEU A 212 -27.71 80.02 16.10
C LEU A 212 -28.20 78.91 15.17
N PHE A 213 -29.50 78.79 14.91
CA PHE A 213 -30.04 77.80 13.98
C PHE A 213 -29.48 77.99 12.57
N ARG A 214 -29.41 79.23 12.08
CA ARG A 214 -28.84 79.53 10.77
C ARG A 214 -27.37 79.14 10.68
N ASN A 215 -26.60 79.40 11.72
CA ASN A 215 -25.20 78.98 11.80
C ASN A 215 -25.07 77.44 11.80
N ILE A 216 -25.94 76.73 12.54
CA ILE A 216 -25.97 75.27 12.56
C ILE A 216 -26.25 74.72 11.15
N ASP A 217 -27.22 75.27 10.42
CA ASP A 217 -27.53 74.84 9.05
C ASP A 217 -26.32 75.01 8.12
N THR A 218 -25.62 76.15 8.21
CA THR A 218 -24.40 76.37 7.40
C THR A 218 -23.30 75.37 7.73
N LEU A 219 -23.10 75.05 9.01
CA LEU A 219 -22.12 74.05 9.45
C LEU A 219 -22.50 72.64 8.97
N PHE A 220 -23.80 72.30 8.98
CA PHE A 220 -24.29 71.03 8.45
C PHE A 220 -24.02 70.89 6.94
N ASP A 221 -24.23 71.96 6.18
CA ASP A 221 -23.94 71.98 4.74
C ASP A 221 -22.45 71.79 4.46
N GLU A 222 -21.58 72.48 5.22
CA GLU A 222 -20.13 72.32 5.12
C GLU A 222 -19.69 70.89 5.47
N LEU A 223 -20.19 70.34 6.57
CA LEU A 223 -19.86 68.98 7.01
C LEU A 223 -20.32 67.95 5.99
N THR A 224 -21.50 68.13 5.41
CA THR A 224 -22.04 67.26 4.35
C THR A 224 -21.15 67.29 3.10
N ARG A 225 -20.61 68.45 2.72
CA ARG A 225 -19.66 68.56 1.60
C ARG A 225 -18.35 67.82 1.89
N VAL A 226 -17.82 67.96 3.10
CA VAL A 226 -16.60 67.27 3.53
C VAL A 226 -16.79 65.75 3.48
N VAL A 227 -17.88 65.23 4.05
CA VAL A 227 -18.20 63.79 4.04
C VAL A 227 -18.29 63.26 2.61
N LYS A 228 -18.99 63.96 1.71
CA LYS A 228 -19.08 63.58 0.29
C LYS A 228 -17.71 63.57 -0.40
N SER A 229 -16.82 64.51 -0.06
CA SER A 229 -15.47 64.54 -0.61
C SER A 229 -14.61 63.37 -0.12
N MET A 230 -14.71 63.03 1.16
CA MET A 230 -14.00 61.90 1.77
C MET A 230 -14.47 60.57 1.20
N ASP A 231 -15.77 60.40 0.95
CA ASP A 231 -16.31 59.17 0.36
C ASP A 231 -15.80 58.96 -1.08
N LYS A 232 -15.72 60.04 -1.86
CA LYS A 232 -15.06 60.01 -3.19
C LYS A 232 -13.58 59.65 -3.11
N GLU A 233 -12.85 60.19 -2.13
CA GLU A 233 -11.43 59.84 -1.96
C GLU A 233 -11.24 58.38 -1.52
N LYS A 234 -12.10 57.91 -0.61
CA LYS A 234 -12.12 56.51 -0.15
C LYS A 234 -12.35 55.54 -1.30
N THR A 235 -13.38 55.79 -2.12
CA THR A 235 -13.68 54.95 -3.29
C THR A 235 -12.53 54.95 -4.30
N ALA A 236 -11.89 56.10 -4.54
CA ALA A 236 -10.71 56.19 -5.40
C ALA A 236 -9.49 55.42 -4.84
N LYS A 237 -9.25 55.47 -3.52
CA LYS A 237 -8.18 54.70 -2.86
C LYS A 237 -8.47 53.20 -2.89
N GLU A 238 -9.71 52.78 -2.67
CA GLU A 238 -10.13 51.38 -2.76
C GLU A 238 -9.90 50.83 -4.17
N ALA A 239 -10.30 51.57 -5.22
CA ALA A 239 -10.05 51.17 -6.60
C ALA A 239 -8.54 50.99 -6.89
N LYS A 240 -7.70 51.92 -6.42
CA LYS A 240 -6.24 51.81 -6.54
C LYS A 240 -5.69 50.61 -5.77
N TYR A 241 -6.21 50.33 -4.57
CA TYR A 241 -5.82 49.18 -3.77
C TYR A 241 -6.14 47.86 -4.49
N GLN A 242 -7.34 47.71 -5.04
CA GLN A 242 -7.72 46.52 -5.82
C GLN A 242 -6.83 46.33 -7.06
N GLN A 243 -6.48 47.42 -7.75
CA GLN A 243 -5.56 47.37 -8.88
C GLN A 243 -4.14 46.94 -8.45
N MET A 244 -3.63 47.47 -7.33
CA MET A 244 -2.32 47.09 -6.81
C MET A 244 -2.30 45.63 -6.30
N LYS A 245 -3.38 45.18 -5.67
CA LYS A 245 -3.55 43.80 -5.21
C LYS A 245 -3.52 42.81 -6.36
N SER A 246 -4.29 43.05 -7.43
CA SER A 246 -4.28 42.19 -8.62
C SER A 246 -2.90 42.15 -9.30
N ARG A 247 -2.18 43.27 -9.36
CA ARG A 247 -0.77 43.29 -9.83
C ARG A 247 0.15 42.49 -8.93
N PHE A 248 0.01 42.61 -7.61
CA PHE A 248 0.80 41.85 -6.65
C PHE A 248 0.54 40.34 -6.79
N ASP A 249 -0.72 39.93 -6.90
CA ASP A 249 -1.09 38.53 -7.09
C ASP A 249 -0.52 37.98 -8.41
N ALA A 250 -0.53 38.77 -9.49
CA ALA A 250 0.10 38.40 -10.75
C ALA A 250 1.63 38.22 -10.63
N VAL A 251 2.31 39.10 -9.88
CA VAL A 251 3.75 38.97 -9.62
C VAL A 251 4.05 37.74 -8.77
N ASN A 252 3.25 37.46 -7.74
CA ASN A 252 3.40 36.25 -6.92
C ASN A 252 3.20 34.98 -7.76
N GLN A 253 2.20 34.95 -8.64
CA GLN A 253 2.03 33.84 -9.58
C GLN A 253 3.23 33.65 -10.50
N LEU A 254 3.84 34.75 -10.98
CA LEU A 254 5.07 34.69 -11.77
C LEU A 254 6.25 34.15 -10.95
N SER A 255 6.39 34.54 -9.67
CA SER A 255 7.41 34.00 -8.77
C SER A 255 7.24 32.50 -8.57
N ASN A 256 6.02 32.05 -8.26
CA ASN A 256 5.69 30.64 -8.10
C ASN A 256 5.97 29.83 -9.37
N LYS A 257 5.67 30.39 -10.55
CA LYS A 257 6.00 29.79 -11.84
C LYS A 257 7.51 29.71 -12.06
N LYS A 258 8.29 30.74 -11.68
CA LYS A 258 9.76 30.70 -11.75
C LYS A 258 10.34 29.61 -10.85
N GLU A 259 9.86 29.48 -9.62
CA GLU A 259 10.28 28.38 -8.73
C GLU A 259 9.89 27.01 -9.31
N ALA A 260 8.71 26.89 -9.90
CA ALA A 260 8.28 25.66 -10.56
C ALA A 260 9.20 25.31 -11.75
N ILE A 261 9.59 26.30 -12.56
CA ILE A 261 10.56 26.12 -13.65
C ILE A 261 11.91 25.66 -13.10
N GLN A 262 12.40 26.26 -12.02
CA GLN A 262 13.66 25.82 -11.39
C GLN A 262 13.56 24.37 -10.88
N ARG A 263 12.44 23.98 -10.25
CA ARG A 263 12.20 22.58 -9.85
C ARG A 263 12.16 21.64 -11.04
N LEU A 264 11.49 22.03 -12.13
CA LEU A 264 11.45 21.25 -13.37
C LEU A 264 12.83 21.12 -14.00
N TYR A 265 13.67 22.15 -13.95
CA TYR A 265 15.05 22.08 -14.42
C TYR A 265 15.87 21.08 -13.59
N TRP A 266 15.72 21.10 -12.26
CA TRP A 266 16.32 20.07 -11.40
C TRP A 266 15.82 18.67 -11.72
N TYR A 267 14.52 18.49 -11.97
CA TYR A 267 13.98 17.20 -12.40
C TYR A 267 14.50 16.77 -13.76
N GLN A 268 14.65 17.68 -14.72
CA GLN A 268 15.23 17.37 -16.02
C GLN A 268 16.70 16.94 -15.90
N LEU A 269 17.48 17.59 -15.03
CA LEU A 269 18.87 17.24 -14.78
C LEU A 269 19.00 15.90 -14.03
N TRP A 270 18.09 15.61 -13.10
CA TRP A 270 18.11 14.40 -12.29
C TRP A 270 17.42 13.20 -12.95
N ALA A 271 16.53 13.42 -13.92
CA ALA A 271 15.80 12.34 -14.59
C ALA A 271 16.74 11.30 -15.24
N PRO A 272 17.79 11.67 -16.00
CA PRO A 272 18.75 10.69 -16.53
C PRO A 272 19.48 9.91 -15.43
N VAL A 273 19.82 10.55 -14.31
CA VAL A 273 20.48 9.90 -13.17
C VAL A 273 19.53 8.92 -12.49
N ARG A 274 18.28 9.31 -12.28
CA ARG A 274 17.22 8.43 -11.75
C ARG A 274 16.97 7.25 -12.68
N ASP A 275 16.83 7.51 -13.98
CA ASP A 275 16.51 6.49 -14.98
C ASP A 275 17.69 5.52 -15.12
N GLY A 276 18.92 6.03 -15.15
CA GLY A 276 20.13 5.21 -15.12
C GLY A 276 20.28 4.41 -13.82
N LYS A 277 19.95 4.99 -12.65
CA LYS A 277 19.94 4.25 -11.38
C LYS A 277 18.88 3.13 -11.39
N ASN A 278 17.67 3.43 -11.88
CA ASN A 278 16.59 2.45 -12.00
C ASN A 278 16.98 1.34 -12.98
N GLU A 279 17.63 1.67 -14.10
CA GLU A 279 18.15 0.70 -15.06
C GLU A 279 19.24 -0.17 -14.44
N ILE A 280 20.17 0.40 -13.65
CA ILE A 280 21.16 -0.34 -12.89
C ILE A 280 20.50 -1.27 -11.85
N GLU A 281 19.47 -0.81 -11.13
CA GLU A 281 18.74 -1.64 -10.18
C GLU A 281 17.94 -2.75 -10.87
N GLU A 282 17.39 -2.50 -12.05
CA GLU A 282 16.68 -3.50 -12.85
C GLU A 282 17.66 -4.52 -13.45
N LEU A 283 18.80 -4.08 -13.98
CA LEU A 283 19.89 -4.94 -14.44
C LEU A 283 20.47 -5.74 -13.27
N GLY A 284 20.63 -5.13 -12.10
CA GLY A 284 21.06 -5.81 -10.87
C GLY A 284 20.06 -6.89 -10.42
N ARG A 285 18.75 -6.63 -10.52
CA ARG A 285 17.71 -7.66 -10.29
C ARG A 285 17.76 -8.77 -11.33
N LYS A 286 17.92 -8.44 -12.62
CA LYS A 286 18.08 -9.43 -13.70
C LYS A 286 19.34 -10.26 -13.52
N LEU A 287 20.44 -9.66 -13.08
CA LEU A 287 21.69 -10.35 -12.76
C LEU A 287 21.51 -11.30 -11.59
N LYS A 288 20.89 -10.87 -10.48
CA LYS A 288 20.57 -11.79 -9.36
C LYS A 288 19.71 -12.96 -9.80
N VAL A 289 18.64 -12.71 -10.57
CA VAL A 289 17.81 -13.79 -11.11
C VAL A 289 18.61 -14.73 -12.02
N ASN A 290 19.54 -14.19 -12.80
CA ASN A 290 20.41 -15.01 -13.65
C ASN A 290 21.49 -15.74 -12.84
N GLU A 291 22.00 -15.17 -11.75
CA GLU A 291 22.90 -15.83 -10.80
C GLU A 291 22.17 -16.96 -10.08
N ASP A 292 20.97 -16.72 -9.55
CA ASP A 292 20.13 -17.75 -8.93
C ASP A 292 19.80 -18.87 -9.92
N LYS A 293 19.47 -18.54 -11.18
CA LYS A 293 19.25 -19.54 -12.25
C LYS A 293 20.54 -20.27 -12.61
N LYS A 294 21.69 -19.58 -12.60
CA LYS A 294 23.00 -20.20 -12.86
C LYS A 294 23.34 -21.16 -11.72
N ASP A 295 23.13 -20.77 -10.48
CA ASP A 295 23.36 -21.60 -9.29
C ASP A 295 22.41 -22.79 -9.26
N GLU A 296 21.14 -22.61 -9.63
CA GLU A 296 20.18 -23.70 -9.82
C GLU A 296 20.62 -24.65 -10.95
N GLN A 297 21.12 -24.11 -12.06
CA GLN A 297 21.66 -24.94 -13.16
C GLN A 297 22.97 -25.63 -12.79
N VAL A 298 23.84 -25.00 -12.00
CA VAL A 298 25.07 -25.60 -11.47
C VAL A 298 24.71 -26.71 -10.49
N ALA A 299 23.75 -26.50 -9.59
CA ALA A 299 23.23 -27.54 -8.70
C ALA A 299 22.65 -28.73 -9.49
N LYS A 300 21.83 -28.47 -10.52
CA LYS A 300 21.32 -29.52 -11.43
C LYS A 300 22.45 -30.22 -12.18
N LYS A 301 23.46 -29.49 -12.64
CA LYS A 301 24.64 -30.06 -13.31
C LYS A 301 25.42 -30.94 -12.33
N ASP A 302 25.60 -30.53 -11.10
CA ASP A 302 26.30 -31.30 -10.06
C ASP A 302 25.51 -32.57 -9.68
N GLU A 303 24.18 -32.49 -9.61
CA GLU A 303 23.31 -33.65 -9.46
C GLU A 303 23.43 -34.62 -10.64
N LEU A 304 23.38 -34.11 -11.88
CA LEU A 304 23.59 -34.93 -13.07
C LEU A 304 25.00 -35.53 -13.14
N ILE A 305 26.04 -34.79 -12.71
CA ILE A 305 27.41 -35.32 -12.61
C ILE A 305 27.47 -36.44 -11.57
N LYS A 306 26.77 -36.32 -10.44
CA LYS A 306 26.67 -37.41 -9.44
C LYS A 306 25.92 -38.62 -10.02
N GLU A 307 24.84 -38.42 -10.77
CA GLU A 307 24.12 -39.51 -11.44
C GLU A 307 24.98 -40.20 -12.50
N ILE A 308 25.67 -39.43 -13.36
CA ILE A 308 26.64 -39.94 -14.33
C ILE A 308 27.77 -40.70 -13.62
N GLY A 309 28.27 -40.17 -12.50
CA GLY A 309 29.28 -40.82 -11.67
C GLY A 309 28.81 -42.17 -11.12
N ASN A 310 27.55 -42.27 -10.68
CA ASN A 310 26.96 -43.51 -10.20
C ASN A 310 26.75 -44.53 -11.33
N ILE A 311 26.26 -44.08 -12.49
CA ILE A 311 26.12 -44.92 -13.69
C ILE A 311 27.49 -45.42 -14.18
N ASN A 312 28.51 -44.57 -14.17
CA ASN A 312 29.88 -44.94 -14.55
C ASN A 312 30.49 -45.93 -13.56
N LYS A 313 30.23 -45.79 -12.24
CA LYS A 313 30.64 -46.79 -11.24
C LYS A 313 29.95 -48.13 -11.48
N GLN A 314 28.66 -48.14 -11.80
CA GLN A 314 27.93 -49.36 -12.13
C GLN A 314 28.46 -50.01 -13.42
N GLN A 315 28.73 -49.20 -14.46
CA GLN A 315 29.34 -49.68 -15.69
C GLN A 315 30.73 -50.27 -15.45
N LYS A 316 31.58 -49.60 -14.67
CA LYS A 316 32.91 -50.10 -14.30
C LYS A 316 32.81 -51.41 -13.50
N ASN A 317 31.85 -51.53 -12.58
CA ASN A 317 31.61 -52.77 -11.85
C ASN A 317 31.18 -53.91 -12.79
N PHE A 318 30.31 -53.65 -13.77
CA PHE A 318 29.96 -54.65 -14.79
C PHE A 318 31.16 -55.02 -15.67
N GLU A 319 32.00 -54.06 -16.06
CA GLU A 319 33.22 -54.30 -16.83
C GLU A 319 34.27 -55.11 -16.04
N GLU A 320 34.47 -54.80 -14.76
CA GLU A 320 35.35 -55.55 -13.86
C GLU A 320 34.84 -56.99 -13.64
N GLN A 321 33.53 -57.16 -13.41
CA GLN A 321 32.92 -58.48 -13.27
C GLN A 321 33.00 -59.29 -14.56
N LEU A 322 32.80 -58.66 -15.71
CA LEU A 322 32.90 -59.30 -17.02
C LEU A 322 34.36 -59.62 -17.38
N GLY A 323 35.30 -58.75 -17.03
CA GLY A 323 36.74 -58.99 -17.17
C GLY A 323 37.21 -60.16 -16.32
N ALA A 324 36.84 -60.19 -15.03
CA ALA A 324 37.16 -61.29 -14.14
C ALA A 324 36.52 -62.63 -14.58
N ALA A 325 35.26 -62.60 -15.03
CA ALA A 325 34.59 -63.79 -15.55
C ALA A 325 35.22 -64.27 -16.87
N SER A 326 35.62 -63.35 -17.76
CA SER A 326 36.23 -63.66 -19.05
C SER A 326 37.68 -64.16 -18.90
N SER A 327 38.46 -63.64 -17.95
CA SER A 327 39.81 -64.15 -17.64
C SER A 327 39.75 -65.58 -17.14
N LYS A 328 38.87 -65.86 -16.17
CA LYS A 328 38.66 -67.22 -15.65
C LYS A 328 38.16 -68.16 -16.74
N PHE A 329 37.23 -67.71 -17.59
CA PHE A 329 36.77 -68.48 -18.74
C PHE A 329 37.92 -68.80 -19.71
N ARG A 330 38.79 -67.83 -20.00
CA ARG A 330 39.96 -68.03 -20.87
C ARG A 330 40.97 -69.01 -20.28
N GLU A 331 41.32 -68.86 -19.00
CA GLU A 331 42.23 -69.77 -18.29
C GLU A 331 41.70 -71.21 -18.30
N HIS A 332 40.41 -71.41 -18.01
CA HIS A 332 39.80 -72.74 -18.04
C HIS A 332 39.71 -73.31 -19.46
N ASN A 333 39.48 -72.48 -20.48
CA ASN A 333 39.46 -72.91 -21.88
C ASN A 333 40.87 -73.28 -22.38
N GLU A 334 41.90 -72.52 -22.00
CA GLU A 334 43.31 -72.84 -22.28
C GLU A 334 43.70 -74.17 -21.61
N LYS A 335 43.36 -74.36 -20.33
CA LYS A 335 43.54 -75.64 -19.62
C LYS A 335 42.79 -76.78 -20.30
N LEU A 336 41.57 -76.56 -20.78
CA LEU A 336 40.76 -77.56 -21.47
C LEU A 336 41.39 -77.98 -22.81
N ASN A 337 41.99 -77.03 -23.54
CA ASN A 337 42.75 -77.30 -24.75
C ASN A 337 44.07 -78.05 -24.46
N GLU A 338 44.74 -77.72 -23.37
CA GLU A 338 45.95 -78.43 -22.93
C GLU A 338 45.65 -79.88 -22.50
N LEU A 339 44.58 -80.09 -21.72
CA LEU A 339 44.10 -81.43 -21.35
C LEU A 339 43.69 -82.24 -22.59
N LYS A 340 43.04 -81.62 -23.59
CA LYS A 340 42.76 -82.28 -24.89
C LYS A 340 44.03 -82.66 -25.66
N ARG A 341 45.12 -81.88 -25.54
CA ARG A 341 46.41 -82.22 -26.17
C ARG A 341 47.05 -83.41 -25.46
N LYS A 342 47.14 -83.36 -24.12
CA LYS A 342 47.66 -84.47 -23.29
C LYS A 342 46.87 -85.76 -23.51
N ALA A 343 45.55 -85.68 -23.63
CA ALA A 343 44.71 -86.84 -23.90
C ALA A 343 44.98 -87.46 -25.29
N ARG A 344 45.34 -86.64 -26.29
CA ARG A 344 45.74 -87.14 -27.62
C ARG A 344 47.11 -87.79 -27.60
N GLU A 345 48.07 -87.22 -26.87
CA GLU A 345 49.41 -87.77 -26.68
C GLU A 345 49.36 -89.13 -25.97
N LEU A 346 48.68 -89.20 -24.81
CA LEU A 346 48.50 -90.45 -24.07
C LEU A 346 47.74 -91.53 -24.87
N ASN A 347 46.76 -91.15 -25.70
CA ASN A 347 46.09 -92.10 -26.59
C ASN A 347 47.02 -92.63 -27.69
N PHE A 348 47.93 -91.81 -28.21
CA PHE A 348 48.94 -92.24 -29.17
C PHE A 348 49.93 -93.20 -28.53
N ASP A 349 50.45 -92.86 -27.34
CA ASP A 349 51.40 -93.69 -26.59
C ASP A 349 50.77 -95.02 -26.17
N HIS A 350 49.50 -94.99 -25.72
CA HIS A 350 48.73 -96.22 -25.44
C HIS A 350 48.60 -97.09 -26.69
N HIS A 351 48.35 -96.52 -27.86
CA HIS A 351 48.23 -97.30 -29.10
C HIS A 351 49.57 -97.93 -29.51
N ASP A 352 50.67 -97.17 -29.49
CA ASP A 352 52.01 -97.66 -29.81
C ASP A 352 52.47 -98.77 -28.86
N LEU A 353 52.20 -98.63 -27.56
CA LEU A 353 52.50 -99.66 -26.55
C LEU A 353 51.64 -100.91 -26.70
N VAL A 354 50.35 -100.77 -27.00
CA VAL A 354 49.48 -101.93 -27.32
C VAL A 354 50.05 -102.69 -28.52
N ASP A 355 50.53 -102.00 -29.54
CA ASP A 355 51.12 -102.64 -30.72
C ASP A 355 52.49 -103.27 -30.44
N LYS A 356 53.30 -102.69 -29.54
CA LYS A 356 54.54 -103.32 -29.04
C LYS A 356 54.26 -104.61 -28.26
N VAL A 357 53.26 -104.61 -27.36
CA VAL A 357 52.84 -105.81 -26.62
C VAL A 357 52.35 -106.90 -27.55
N LYS A 358 51.50 -106.57 -28.54
CA LYS A 358 51.03 -107.55 -29.53
C LYS A 358 52.17 -108.16 -30.35
N ARG A 359 53.15 -107.35 -30.77
CA ARG A 359 54.33 -107.83 -31.50
C ARG A 359 55.17 -108.79 -30.66
N LYS A 360 55.36 -108.50 -29.37
CA LYS A 360 56.12 -109.38 -28.47
C LYS A 360 55.35 -110.65 -28.11
N GLN A 361 54.04 -110.58 -27.91
CA GLN A 361 53.19 -111.78 -27.77
C GLN A 361 53.31 -112.69 -28.99
N TRP A 362 53.27 -112.11 -30.20
CA TRP A 362 53.44 -112.89 -31.43
C TRP A 362 54.82 -113.57 -31.51
N ASN A 363 55.89 -112.91 -31.04
CA ASN A 363 57.22 -113.51 -30.95
C ASN A 363 57.27 -114.64 -29.92
N ILE A 364 56.62 -114.50 -28.77
CA ILE A 364 56.53 -115.56 -27.75
C ILE A 364 55.79 -116.76 -28.33
N ASP A 365 54.64 -116.56 -28.96
CA ASP A 365 53.88 -117.63 -29.62
C ASP A 365 54.73 -118.33 -30.73
N LEU A 366 55.57 -117.58 -31.45
CA LEU A 366 56.48 -118.12 -32.46
C LEU A 366 57.59 -118.97 -31.81
N TYR A 367 58.23 -118.46 -30.76
CA TYR A 367 59.27 -119.18 -30.02
C TYR A 367 58.71 -120.42 -29.34
N GLU A 368 57.52 -120.36 -28.76
CA GLU A 368 56.85 -121.50 -28.15
C GLU A 368 56.57 -122.61 -29.18
N ARG A 369 56.14 -122.25 -30.40
CA ARG A 369 55.99 -123.20 -31.51
C ARG A 369 57.33 -123.81 -31.94
N GLN A 370 58.40 -123.02 -31.99
CA GLN A 370 59.75 -123.53 -32.31
C GLN A 370 60.27 -124.46 -31.21
N LEU A 371 60.04 -124.13 -29.95
CA LEU A 371 60.39 -124.93 -28.77
C LEU A 371 59.61 -126.25 -28.77
N GLN A 372 58.32 -126.23 -29.12
CA GLN A 372 57.52 -127.44 -29.29
C GLN A 372 58.04 -128.33 -30.45
N LYS A 373 58.44 -127.74 -31.58
CA LYS A 373 59.02 -128.50 -32.70
C LYS A 373 60.37 -129.13 -32.31
N ALA A 374 61.27 -128.34 -31.73
CA ALA A 374 62.58 -128.81 -31.28
C ALA A 374 62.47 -129.87 -30.16
N ASN A 375 61.48 -129.77 -29.27
CA ASN A 375 61.19 -130.79 -28.27
C ASN A 375 60.61 -132.08 -28.87
N ARG A 376 59.85 -132.01 -29.96
CA ARG A 376 59.39 -133.20 -30.70
C ARG A 376 60.55 -133.87 -31.39
N GLU A 377 61.40 -133.11 -32.09
CA GLU A 377 62.63 -133.62 -32.71
C GLU A 377 63.57 -134.27 -31.68
N LEU A 378 63.69 -133.71 -30.48
CA LEU A 378 64.44 -134.31 -29.38
C LEU A 378 63.83 -135.64 -28.89
N LYS A 379 62.49 -135.75 -28.84
CA LYS A 379 61.81 -136.99 -28.47
C LYS A 379 61.96 -138.07 -29.54
N ASP A 380 61.85 -137.71 -30.80
CA ASP A 380 61.96 -138.64 -31.93
C ASP A 380 63.39 -139.21 -32.04
N LEU A 381 64.43 -138.40 -31.77
CA LEU A 381 65.83 -138.87 -31.71
C LEU A 381 66.13 -139.81 -30.53
N VAL A 382 65.33 -139.80 -29.46
CA VAL A 382 65.50 -140.70 -28.30
C VAL A 382 64.87 -142.08 -28.54
N GLY A 383 64.03 -142.22 -29.58
CA GLY A 383 63.30 -143.46 -29.89
C GLY A 383 63.97 -144.44 -30.86
N SER A 384 65.05 -144.07 -31.57
CA SER A 384 65.68 -144.92 -32.60
C SER A 384 67.05 -145.45 -32.17
N SER A 385 67.21 -146.78 -32.17
CA SER A 385 68.43 -147.52 -31.79
C SER A 385 69.42 -147.63 -32.96
N GLY A 386 70.66 -147.12 -32.78
CA GLY A 386 71.84 -147.48 -33.58
C GLY A 386 72.69 -146.31 -34.09
N HIS A 387 73.91 -146.17 -33.51
CA HIS A 387 75.08 -145.34 -33.90
C HIS A 387 75.09 -143.81 -33.59
N ASP A 388 76.14 -143.40 -32.86
CA ASP A 388 76.64 -142.05 -32.48
C ASP A 388 75.66 -140.89 -32.11
N PRO A 389 75.09 -140.88 -30.89
CA PRO A 389 74.04 -139.94 -30.49
C PRO A 389 74.44 -138.81 -29.50
N GLU A 390 75.72 -138.44 -29.35
CA GLU A 390 76.12 -137.43 -28.34
C GLU A 390 76.26 -136.01 -28.91
N THR A 391 76.84 -135.85 -30.11
CA THR A 391 77.17 -134.53 -30.69
C THR A 391 75.96 -133.79 -31.27
N GLU A 392 75.03 -134.49 -31.93
CA GLU A 392 73.80 -133.84 -32.42
C GLU A 392 72.85 -133.48 -31.27
N LYS A 393 72.81 -134.31 -30.23
CA LYS A 393 72.00 -134.08 -29.04
C LYS A 393 72.44 -132.83 -28.28
N ASN A 394 73.74 -132.57 -28.21
CA ASN A 394 74.28 -131.35 -27.60
C ASN A 394 74.00 -130.10 -28.45
N LYS A 395 74.11 -130.16 -29.79
CA LYS A 395 73.74 -129.04 -30.67
C LYS A 395 72.25 -128.69 -30.59
N LEU A 396 71.38 -129.69 -30.46
CA LEU A 396 69.94 -129.47 -30.30
C LEU A 396 69.59 -128.90 -28.93
N LYS A 397 70.28 -129.34 -27.87
CA LYS A 397 70.14 -128.77 -26.51
C LYS A 397 70.61 -127.31 -26.47
N GLU A 398 71.71 -126.96 -27.12
CA GLU A 398 72.16 -125.56 -27.22
C GLU A 398 71.12 -124.68 -27.92
N LYS A 399 70.53 -125.16 -29.03
CA LYS A 399 69.43 -124.44 -29.70
C LYS A 399 68.21 -124.28 -28.79
N LEU A 400 67.84 -125.30 -28.01
CA LEU A 400 66.75 -125.21 -27.03
C LEU A 400 67.05 -124.17 -25.95
N THR A 401 68.28 -124.13 -25.43
CA THR A 401 68.66 -123.09 -24.44
C THR A 401 68.67 -121.69 -25.04
N GLN A 402 69.05 -121.53 -26.31
CA GLN A 402 69.00 -120.24 -26.99
C GLN A 402 67.56 -119.77 -27.24
N ILE A 403 66.68 -120.66 -27.72
CA ILE A 403 65.26 -120.33 -27.95
C ILE A 403 64.57 -120.02 -26.61
N ALA A 404 64.86 -120.80 -25.55
CA ALA A 404 64.32 -120.53 -24.22
C ALA A 404 64.80 -119.16 -23.67
N ALA A 405 66.08 -118.82 -23.83
CA ALA A 405 66.60 -117.52 -23.42
C ALA A 405 66.00 -116.35 -24.23
N GLN A 406 65.76 -116.54 -25.54
CA GLN A 406 65.07 -115.55 -26.38
C GLN A 406 63.60 -115.37 -26.00
N MET A 407 62.94 -116.45 -25.57
CA MET A 407 61.57 -116.43 -25.08
C MET A 407 61.48 -115.70 -23.73
N GLU A 408 62.36 -116.02 -22.78
CA GLU A 408 62.41 -115.35 -21.47
C GLU A 408 62.73 -113.85 -21.61
N ALA A 409 63.64 -113.48 -22.52
CA ALA A 409 63.89 -112.08 -22.85
C ALA A 409 62.65 -111.37 -23.45
N ALA A 410 61.90 -112.06 -24.33
CA ALA A 410 60.67 -111.51 -24.91
C ALA A 410 59.53 -111.40 -23.87
N GLU A 411 59.42 -112.34 -22.94
CA GLU A 411 58.47 -112.31 -21.82
C GLU A 411 58.78 -111.18 -20.84
N LEU A 412 60.06 -110.95 -20.53
CA LEU A 412 60.48 -109.86 -19.65
C LEU A 412 60.22 -108.48 -20.27
N GLU A 413 60.47 -108.32 -21.56
CA GLU A 413 60.11 -107.11 -22.31
C GLU A 413 58.59 -106.95 -22.46
N GLN A 414 57.83 -108.04 -22.63
CA GLN A 414 56.37 -107.96 -22.64
C GLN A 414 55.85 -107.49 -21.27
N ALA A 415 56.39 -108.06 -20.18
CA ALA A 415 56.03 -107.68 -18.81
C ALA A 415 56.31 -106.20 -18.55
N SER A 416 57.45 -105.66 -19.01
CA SER A 416 57.76 -104.23 -18.90
C SER A 416 56.74 -103.37 -19.65
N TYR A 417 56.42 -103.69 -20.91
CA TYR A 417 55.40 -102.95 -21.66
C TYR A 417 53.98 -103.07 -21.08
N THR A 418 53.62 -104.20 -20.46
CA THR A 418 52.34 -104.34 -19.77
C THR A 418 52.24 -103.51 -18.49
N ASN A 419 53.34 -103.35 -17.76
CA ASN A 419 53.42 -102.45 -16.61
C ASN A 419 53.32 -100.98 -17.03
N GLU A 420 53.99 -100.60 -18.13
CA GLU A 420 53.86 -99.27 -18.74
C GLU A 420 52.41 -99.00 -19.19
N LEU A 421 51.74 -99.97 -19.80
CA LEU A 421 50.30 -99.87 -20.10
C LEU A 421 49.43 -99.69 -18.86
N GLY A 422 49.78 -100.36 -17.75
CA GLY A 422 49.13 -100.15 -16.45
C GLY A 422 49.28 -98.71 -15.98
N SER A 423 50.48 -98.15 -16.05
CA SER A 423 50.75 -96.77 -15.66
C SER A 423 50.01 -95.74 -16.52
N ILE A 424 50.01 -95.91 -17.85
CA ILE A 424 49.30 -95.01 -18.79
C ILE A 424 47.79 -95.08 -18.60
N LYS A 425 47.21 -96.24 -18.26
CA LYS A 425 45.78 -96.35 -17.95
C LYS A 425 45.40 -95.55 -16.71
N VAL A 426 46.21 -95.60 -15.65
CA VAL A 426 45.98 -94.81 -14.43
C VAL A 426 46.09 -93.30 -14.73
N GLU A 427 47.09 -92.90 -15.52
CA GLU A 427 47.23 -91.51 -15.97
C GLU A 427 46.03 -91.05 -16.81
N TYR A 428 45.52 -91.90 -17.71
CA TYR A 428 44.34 -91.60 -18.52
C TYR A 428 43.07 -91.46 -17.67
N GLU A 429 42.88 -92.31 -16.66
CA GLU A 429 41.74 -92.18 -15.74
C GLU A 429 41.79 -90.89 -14.91
N ASN A 430 42.98 -90.50 -14.43
CA ASN A 430 43.17 -89.24 -13.72
C ASN A 430 42.91 -88.04 -14.65
N LEU A 431 43.45 -88.07 -15.86
CA LEU A 431 43.23 -87.03 -16.87
C LEU A 431 41.74 -86.90 -17.24
N LYS A 432 41.01 -88.02 -17.31
CA LYS A 432 39.56 -88.04 -17.59
C LYS A 432 38.74 -87.39 -16.45
N LYS A 433 39.14 -87.58 -15.19
CA LYS A 433 38.53 -86.91 -14.04
C LYS A 433 38.77 -85.41 -14.09
N GLU A 434 40.02 -84.99 -14.27
CA GLU A 434 40.39 -83.57 -14.42
C GLU A 434 39.66 -82.90 -15.60
N PHE A 435 39.53 -83.61 -16.73
CA PHE A 435 38.81 -83.11 -17.89
C PHE A 435 37.33 -82.85 -17.58
N LYS A 436 36.67 -83.78 -16.87
CA LYS A 436 35.25 -83.66 -16.50
C LYS A 436 35.03 -82.49 -15.54
N GLU A 437 35.86 -82.36 -14.50
CA GLU A 437 35.78 -81.24 -13.56
C GLU A 437 35.99 -79.89 -14.25
N ASN A 438 36.95 -79.81 -15.17
CA ASN A 438 37.23 -78.60 -15.92
C ASN A 438 36.10 -78.24 -16.92
N THR A 439 35.45 -79.24 -17.54
CA THR A 439 34.26 -79.01 -18.39
C THR A 439 33.06 -78.51 -17.60
N ASP A 440 32.82 -79.05 -16.41
CA ASP A 440 31.70 -78.64 -15.56
C ASP A 440 31.90 -77.19 -15.11
N GLN A 441 33.11 -76.83 -14.69
CA GLN A 441 33.48 -75.46 -14.34
C GLN A 441 33.35 -74.49 -15.53
N HIS A 442 33.76 -74.91 -16.73
CA HIS A 442 33.58 -74.14 -17.95
C HIS A 442 32.10 -73.83 -18.23
N SER A 443 31.21 -74.82 -18.10
CA SER A 443 29.76 -74.64 -18.34
C SER A 443 29.09 -73.68 -17.35
N VAL A 444 29.57 -73.65 -16.09
CA VAL A 444 29.07 -72.74 -15.05
C VAL A 444 29.53 -71.32 -15.32
N LEU A 445 30.81 -71.15 -15.70
CA LEU A 445 31.37 -69.85 -16.05
C LEU A 445 30.74 -69.28 -17.32
N GLU A 446 30.42 -70.11 -18.31
CA GLU A 446 29.74 -69.71 -19.54
C GLU A 446 28.34 -69.17 -19.25
N ARG A 447 27.54 -69.88 -18.44
CA ARG A 447 26.22 -69.40 -18.01
C ARG A 447 26.30 -68.11 -17.21
N ARG A 448 27.29 -67.99 -16.32
CA ARG A 448 27.52 -66.76 -15.54
C ARG A 448 27.88 -65.59 -16.45
N ARG A 449 28.74 -65.81 -17.45
CA ARG A 449 29.13 -64.80 -18.44
C ARG A 449 27.94 -64.36 -19.30
N ALA A 450 27.15 -65.31 -19.81
CA ALA A 450 25.95 -65.00 -20.60
C ALA A 450 24.95 -64.14 -19.82
N ARG A 451 24.72 -64.46 -18.54
CA ARG A 451 23.83 -63.70 -17.66
C ARG A 451 24.31 -62.25 -17.46
N ILE A 452 25.60 -62.05 -17.22
CA ILE A 452 26.18 -60.71 -17.04
C ILE A 452 26.08 -59.89 -18.35
N ILE A 453 26.23 -60.54 -19.51
CA ILE A 453 26.06 -59.89 -20.82
C ILE A 453 24.59 -59.47 -21.02
N GLU A 454 23.63 -60.33 -20.70
CA GLU A 454 22.21 -60.01 -20.81
C GLU A 454 21.82 -58.85 -19.89
N GLU A 455 22.24 -58.87 -18.62
CA GLU A 455 22.02 -57.79 -17.66
C GLU A 455 22.66 -56.47 -18.14
N LYS A 456 23.86 -56.52 -18.72
CA LYS A 456 24.52 -55.36 -19.34
C LYS A 456 23.72 -54.82 -20.53
N THR A 457 23.20 -55.67 -21.42
CA THR A 457 22.43 -55.22 -22.59
C THR A 457 21.09 -54.58 -22.21
N LEU A 458 20.41 -55.11 -21.19
CA LEU A 458 19.19 -54.51 -20.64
C LEU A 458 19.47 -53.15 -20.01
N PHE A 459 20.58 -53.04 -19.28
CA PHE A 459 21.03 -51.76 -18.71
C PHE A 459 21.36 -50.73 -19.79
N GLU A 460 22.04 -51.14 -20.88
CA GLU A 460 22.35 -50.27 -22.02
C GLU A 460 21.10 -49.83 -22.78
N GLN A 461 20.11 -50.71 -22.97
CA GLN A 461 18.83 -50.36 -23.62
C GLN A 461 17.98 -49.42 -22.76
N SER A 462 18.06 -49.55 -21.43
CA SER A 462 17.38 -48.63 -20.50
C SER A 462 17.92 -47.19 -20.55
N LYS A 463 19.16 -46.99 -21.03
CA LYS A 463 19.71 -45.66 -21.28
C LYS A 463 19.10 -44.98 -22.51
N ALA A 464 18.60 -45.75 -23.48
CA ALA A 464 18.14 -45.23 -24.77
C ALA A 464 16.67 -44.78 -24.74
N ASP A 465 15.76 -45.53 -24.11
CA ASP A 465 14.33 -45.17 -24.08
C ASP A 465 13.60 -45.59 -22.80
N LYS A 466 13.03 -44.62 -22.08
CA LYS A 466 12.22 -44.83 -20.86
C LYS A 466 10.96 -45.67 -21.12
N LEU A 467 10.47 -45.69 -22.36
CA LEU A 467 9.26 -46.40 -22.77
C LEU A 467 9.49 -47.90 -23.02
N ALA A 468 10.74 -48.32 -23.24
CA ALA A 468 11.10 -49.74 -23.41
C ALA A 468 10.92 -50.55 -22.12
N ILE A 469 10.82 -49.88 -20.96
CA ILE A 469 10.59 -50.49 -19.64
C ILE A 469 9.21 -51.18 -19.57
N PHE A 470 8.22 -50.70 -20.33
CA PHE A 470 6.86 -51.27 -20.35
C PHE A 470 6.67 -52.39 -21.39
N GLY A 471 7.71 -52.68 -22.18
CA GLY A 471 7.72 -53.70 -23.21
C GLY A 471 8.48 -53.25 -24.45
N LYS A 472 9.21 -54.18 -25.08
CA LYS A 472 10.07 -53.92 -26.26
C LYS A 472 9.33 -53.26 -27.42
N ASP A 473 8.03 -53.57 -27.58
CA ASP A 473 7.22 -53.12 -28.72
C ASP A 473 6.31 -51.91 -28.40
N VAL A 474 6.32 -51.42 -27.16
CA VAL A 474 5.45 -50.31 -26.70
C VAL A 474 5.79 -48.96 -27.37
N PRO A 475 7.06 -48.56 -27.56
CA PRO A 475 7.40 -47.33 -28.28
C PRO A 475 6.86 -47.34 -29.71
N ARG A 476 7.00 -48.47 -30.40
CA ARG A 476 6.53 -48.68 -31.79
C ARG A 476 5.00 -48.65 -31.89
N LEU A 477 4.29 -49.16 -30.87
CA LEU A 477 2.84 -49.10 -30.80
C LEU A 477 2.34 -47.65 -30.64
N LEU A 478 3.01 -46.82 -29.84
CA LEU A 478 2.64 -45.41 -29.66
C LEU A 478 2.81 -44.58 -30.93
N GLU A 479 3.92 -44.76 -31.66
CA GLU A 479 4.13 -44.09 -32.95
C GLU A 479 3.03 -44.41 -33.98
N LEU A 480 2.54 -45.65 -34.00
CA LEU A 480 1.50 -46.08 -34.94
C LEU A 480 0.09 -45.67 -34.51
N ILE A 481 -0.15 -45.52 -33.20
CA ILE A 481 -1.36 -44.86 -32.70
C ILE A 481 -1.36 -43.39 -33.13
N ASP A 482 -0.21 -42.72 -33.06
CA ASP A 482 -0.05 -41.33 -33.51
C ASP A 482 -0.16 -41.18 -35.03
N THR A 483 0.24 -42.20 -35.79
CA THR A 483 0.10 -42.20 -37.26
C THR A 483 -1.36 -42.45 -37.70
N ASN A 484 -2.13 -43.22 -36.92
CA ASN A 484 -3.52 -43.58 -37.22
C ASN A 484 -4.54 -42.82 -36.35
N ILE A 485 -4.26 -41.58 -35.96
CA ILE A 485 -5.18 -40.79 -35.12
C ILE A 485 -6.58 -40.68 -35.75
N ASN A 486 -6.66 -40.57 -37.07
CA ASN A 486 -7.94 -40.40 -37.79
C ASN A 486 -8.84 -41.65 -37.77
N SER A 487 -8.33 -42.83 -37.42
CA SER A 487 -9.15 -44.04 -37.27
C SER A 487 -9.81 -44.16 -35.88
N PHE A 488 -9.47 -43.26 -34.96
CA PHE A 488 -10.04 -43.21 -33.61
C PHE A 488 -10.95 -42.00 -33.46
N LYS A 489 -12.09 -42.17 -32.76
CA LYS A 489 -12.94 -41.06 -32.33
C LYS A 489 -12.22 -40.19 -31.31
N LYS A 490 -11.46 -40.82 -30.42
CA LYS A 490 -10.61 -40.16 -29.42
C LYS A 490 -9.36 -41.00 -29.17
N ARG A 491 -8.21 -40.34 -29.12
CA ARG A 491 -6.90 -41.01 -29.04
C ARG A 491 -6.82 -41.94 -27.80
N PRO A 492 -6.47 -43.22 -27.97
CA PRO A 492 -6.22 -44.12 -26.85
C PRO A 492 -5.12 -43.59 -25.91
N ILE A 493 -5.35 -43.68 -24.60
CA ILE A 493 -4.45 -43.17 -23.56
C ILE A 493 -3.74 -44.37 -22.91
N GLY A 494 -2.44 -44.51 -23.13
CA GLY A 494 -1.66 -45.55 -22.45
C GLY A 494 -0.17 -45.51 -22.82
N PRO A 495 0.64 -46.41 -22.25
CA PRO A 495 0.30 -47.27 -21.10
C PRO A 495 0.11 -46.45 -19.82
N ILE A 496 -0.82 -46.84 -18.94
CA ILE A 496 -1.15 -46.10 -17.69
C ILE A 496 0.12 -45.79 -16.87
N GLY A 497 1.08 -46.71 -16.84
CA GLY A 497 2.35 -46.54 -16.14
C GLY A 497 3.15 -45.29 -16.54
N ASN A 498 3.04 -44.83 -17.78
CA ASN A 498 3.72 -43.61 -18.25
C ASN A 498 3.18 -42.33 -17.57
N TYR A 499 1.94 -42.37 -17.10
CA TYR A 499 1.27 -41.23 -16.45
C TYR A 499 1.40 -41.27 -14.92
N ILE A 500 2.07 -42.28 -14.36
CA ILE A 500 2.26 -42.45 -12.91
C ILE A 500 3.70 -42.09 -12.55
N LYS A 501 3.87 -41.11 -11.65
CA LYS A 501 5.17 -40.74 -11.07
C LYS A 501 5.21 -41.08 -9.59
N LEU A 502 6.20 -41.86 -9.18
CA LEU A 502 6.46 -42.18 -7.79
C LEU A 502 7.05 -40.96 -7.07
N LYS A 503 6.39 -40.50 -6.00
CA LYS A 503 6.89 -39.42 -5.13
C LYS A 503 8.09 -39.86 -4.29
N ASP A 504 8.12 -41.13 -3.88
CA ASP A 504 9.23 -41.72 -3.12
C ASP A 504 9.59 -43.08 -3.71
N LYS A 505 10.87 -43.23 -4.11
CA LYS A 505 11.42 -44.42 -4.77
C LYS A 505 11.43 -45.65 -3.85
N LYS A 506 11.31 -45.49 -2.53
CA LYS A 506 11.28 -46.59 -1.56
C LYS A 506 10.08 -47.52 -1.75
N TRP A 507 8.97 -47.02 -2.28
CA TRP A 507 7.72 -47.77 -2.46
C TRP A 507 7.56 -48.36 -3.87
N ALA A 508 8.61 -48.33 -4.69
CA ALA A 508 8.57 -48.82 -6.07
C ALA A 508 8.10 -50.29 -6.14
N ASN A 509 8.76 -51.20 -5.42
CA ASN A 509 8.45 -52.64 -5.50
C ASN A 509 7.03 -52.99 -4.99
N PRO A 510 6.55 -52.46 -3.83
CA PRO A 510 5.18 -52.71 -3.38
C PRO A 510 4.12 -52.17 -4.35
N ILE A 511 4.32 -50.96 -4.90
CA ILE A 511 3.37 -50.33 -5.82
C ILE A 511 3.34 -51.07 -7.16
N GLU A 512 4.49 -51.51 -7.66
CA GLU A 512 4.59 -52.35 -8.86
C GLU A 512 3.85 -53.69 -8.67
N PHE A 513 3.98 -54.30 -7.49
CA PHE A 513 3.23 -55.51 -7.13
C PHE A 513 1.71 -55.28 -6.98
N CYS A 514 1.27 -54.09 -6.58
CA CYS A 514 -0.16 -53.77 -6.51
C CYS A 514 -0.76 -53.50 -7.89
N LEU A 515 -0.05 -52.76 -8.75
CA LEU A 515 -0.54 -52.35 -10.06
C LEU A 515 -0.41 -53.44 -11.13
N LYS A 516 0.58 -54.35 -11.03
CA LYS A 516 0.78 -55.52 -11.91
C LYS A 516 0.41 -55.24 -13.38
N ASN A 517 -0.68 -55.85 -13.84
CA ASN A 517 -1.12 -55.84 -15.23
C ASN A 517 -1.81 -54.52 -15.63
N MET A 518 -2.07 -53.61 -14.69
CA MET A 518 -2.67 -52.29 -14.96
C MET A 518 -1.65 -51.29 -15.50
N ILE A 519 -0.36 -51.47 -15.20
CA ILE A 519 0.71 -50.55 -15.63
C ILE A 519 0.80 -50.53 -17.17
N GLY A 520 0.61 -51.68 -17.83
CA GLY A 520 0.61 -51.83 -19.28
C GLY A 520 -0.75 -51.65 -19.96
N THR A 521 -1.78 -51.18 -19.24
CA THR A 521 -3.14 -51.02 -19.79
C THR A 521 -3.26 -49.74 -20.63
N PHE A 522 -4.05 -49.80 -21.69
CA PHE A 522 -4.49 -48.65 -22.50
C PHE A 522 -5.97 -48.36 -22.25
N LEU A 523 -6.33 -47.08 -22.23
CA LEU A 523 -7.68 -46.59 -22.07
C LEU A 523 -8.23 -46.13 -23.43
N CYS A 524 -9.35 -46.69 -23.85
CA CYS A 524 -10.06 -46.31 -25.07
C CYS A 524 -11.41 -45.70 -24.70
N ASP A 525 -11.88 -44.71 -25.46
CA ASP A 525 -13.13 -44.01 -25.17
C ASP A 525 -14.35 -44.83 -25.60
N SER A 526 -14.27 -45.54 -26.73
CA SER A 526 -15.38 -46.32 -27.28
C SER A 526 -15.01 -47.77 -27.66
N SER A 527 -16.00 -48.66 -27.73
CA SER A 527 -15.85 -50.01 -28.27
C SER A 527 -15.36 -50.05 -29.72
N GLU A 528 -15.62 -49.00 -30.51
CA GLU A 528 -15.08 -48.84 -31.87
C GLU A 528 -13.57 -48.53 -31.84
N ASP A 529 -13.12 -47.63 -30.96
CA ASP A 529 -11.69 -47.32 -30.78
C ASP A 529 -10.91 -48.54 -30.28
N ARG A 530 -11.53 -49.36 -29.42
CA ARG A 530 -10.97 -50.63 -28.98
C ARG A 530 -10.75 -51.60 -30.15
N LYS A 531 -11.69 -51.68 -31.09
CA LYS A 531 -11.55 -52.53 -32.30
C LYS A 531 -10.45 -52.02 -33.22
N ALA A 532 -10.38 -50.71 -33.46
CA ALA A 532 -9.31 -50.09 -34.24
C ALA A 532 -7.93 -50.35 -33.61
N LEU A 533 -7.79 -50.25 -32.29
CA LEU A 533 -6.55 -50.57 -31.58
C LEU A 533 -6.20 -52.07 -31.67
N ASP A 534 -7.20 -52.95 -31.55
CA ASP A 534 -7.04 -54.40 -31.73
C ASP A 534 -6.59 -54.77 -33.16
N GLU A 535 -7.07 -54.05 -34.18
CA GLU A 535 -6.66 -54.24 -35.58
C GLU A 535 -5.21 -53.79 -35.82
N ILE A 536 -4.80 -52.65 -35.26
CA ILE A 536 -3.41 -52.19 -35.30
C ILE A 536 -2.48 -53.20 -34.60
N CYS A 537 -2.90 -53.74 -33.45
CA CYS A 537 -2.12 -54.77 -32.73
C CYS A 537 -1.99 -56.07 -33.55
N LYS A 538 -3.04 -56.49 -34.27
CA LYS A 538 -3.02 -57.69 -35.14
C LYS A 538 -2.07 -57.52 -36.32
N THR A 539 -2.06 -56.35 -36.97
CA THR A 539 -1.18 -56.06 -38.10
C THR A 539 0.30 -56.15 -37.74
N LEU A 540 0.65 -55.89 -36.47
CA LEU A 540 2.04 -55.88 -35.99
C LEU A 540 2.49 -57.19 -35.33
N GLN A 541 1.63 -58.20 -35.19
CA GLN A 541 1.89 -59.42 -34.41
C GLN A 541 2.35 -59.16 -32.96
N ILE A 542 1.94 -58.02 -32.37
CA ILE A 542 2.29 -57.66 -31.00
C ILE A 542 1.31 -58.33 -30.03
N ARG A 543 1.80 -58.75 -28.86
CA ARG A 543 0.96 -59.27 -27.78
C ARG A 543 -0.06 -58.20 -27.34
N LYS A 544 -1.35 -58.53 -27.40
CA LYS A 544 -2.44 -57.59 -27.08
C LYS A 544 -2.27 -56.96 -25.69
N PRO A 545 -2.16 -55.63 -25.57
CA PRO A 545 -2.18 -54.97 -24.27
C PRO A 545 -3.58 -55.06 -23.65
N ASN A 546 -3.67 -54.92 -22.34
CA ASN A 546 -4.97 -54.81 -21.67
C ASN A 546 -5.62 -53.48 -22.09
N VAL A 547 -6.87 -53.52 -22.53
CA VAL A 547 -7.61 -52.31 -22.95
C VAL A 547 -8.88 -52.18 -22.13
N ILE A 548 -9.08 -51.01 -21.50
CA ILE A 548 -10.30 -50.67 -20.76
C ILE A 548 -11.05 -49.59 -21.55
N THR A 549 -12.34 -49.82 -21.80
CA THR A 549 -13.23 -48.85 -22.45
C THR A 549 -13.97 -47.99 -21.44
N THR A 550 -13.84 -46.67 -21.55
CA THR A 550 -14.56 -45.68 -20.73
C THR A 550 -15.77 -45.16 -21.50
N GLU A 551 -16.78 -46.01 -21.70
CA GLU A 551 -18.01 -45.60 -22.40
C GLU A 551 -18.91 -44.78 -21.47
N GLU A 552 -18.94 -43.46 -21.67
CA GLU A 552 -20.03 -42.63 -21.16
C GLU A 552 -21.28 -42.76 -22.05
N PRO A 553 -22.50 -42.76 -21.47
CA PRO A 553 -23.72 -42.87 -22.26
C PRO A 553 -23.92 -41.63 -23.18
N PRO A 554 -24.56 -41.80 -24.35
CA PRO A 554 -24.81 -40.72 -25.31
C PRO A 554 -25.42 -39.47 -24.66
N ASN A 555 -25.12 -38.27 -25.19
CA ASN A 555 -25.64 -36.99 -24.67
C ASN A 555 -27.18 -36.89 -24.68
N GLU A 556 -27.86 -37.76 -25.43
CA GLU A 556 -29.32 -37.86 -25.49
C GLU A 556 -29.95 -38.35 -24.18
N PHE A 557 -29.18 -39.02 -23.31
CA PHE A 557 -29.65 -39.52 -22.03
C PHE A 557 -29.02 -38.74 -20.87
N THR A 558 -29.87 -38.21 -19.99
CA THR A 558 -29.43 -37.49 -18.80
C THR A 558 -28.90 -38.49 -17.76
N THR A 559 -27.66 -38.36 -17.31
CA THR A 559 -27.12 -39.16 -16.20
C THR A 559 -27.25 -38.43 -14.87
N ILE A 560 -27.21 -39.18 -13.76
CA ILE A 560 -27.13 -38.58 -12.42
C ILE A 560 -25.95 -37.62 -12.32
N LEU A 561 -24.78 -37.99 -12.86
CA LEU A 561 -23.61 -37.12 -12.88
C LEU A 561 -23.85 -35.78 -13.59
N ARG A 562 -24.63 -35.77 -14.69
CA ARG A 562 -24.92 -34.55 -15.47
C ARG A 562 -25.92 -33.61 -14.78
N VAL A 563 -26.68 -34.10 -13.80
CA VAL A 563 -27.68 -33.30 -13.04
C VAL A 563 -27.11 -32.79 -11.72
N LEU A 564 -26.13 -33.50 -11.15
CA LEU A 564 -25.51 -33.13 -9.89
C LEU A 564 -24.47 -32.02 -10.12
N ASP A 565 -24.74 -30.85 -9.58
CA ASP A 565 -23.74 -29.81 -9.41
C ASP A 565 -23.02 -30.01 -8.07
N VAL A 566 -21.77 -30.47 -8.12
CA VAL A 566 -20.98 -30.81 -6.93
C VAL A 566 -19.72 -29.96 -6.92
N GLU A 567 -19.69 -28.95 -6.06
CA GLU A 567 -18.56 -28.02 -5.93
C GLU A 567 -17.26 -28.69 -5.45
N ASN A 568 -17.37 -29.75 -4.63
CA ASN A 568 -16.20 -30.42 -4.05
C ASN A 568 -15.80 -31.69 -4.84
N PRO A 569 -14.60 -31.73 -5.44
CA PRO A 569 -14.15 -32.87 -6.25
C PRO A 569 -13.99 -34.18 -5.46
N THR A 570 -13.78 -34.11 -4.14
CA THR A 570 -13.68 -35.30 -3.27
C THR A 570 -15.05 -35.95 -3.10
N VAL A 571 -16.10 -35.13 -2.97
CA VAL A 571 -17.48 -35.59 -2.87
C VAL A 571 -17.93 -36.17 -4.22
N LEU A 572 -17.54 -35.53 -5.32
CA LEU A 572 -17.77 -36.04 -6.67
C LEU A 572 -17.15 -37.42 -6.87
N ASN A 573 -15.87 -37.61 -6.51
CA ASN A 573 -15.18 -38.90 -6.60
C ASN A 573 -15.84 -39.99 -5.73
N TYR A 574 -16.27 -39.65 -4.51
CA TYR A 574 -17.00 -40.60 -3.66
C TYR A 574 -18.33 -41.05 -4.27
N ILE A 575 -19.06 -40.12 -4.90
CA ILE A 575 -20.32 -40.42 -5.59
C ILE A 575 -20.08 -41.30 -6.81
N LEU A 576 -19.06 -41.01 -7.62
CA LEU A 576 -18.63 -41.85 -8.75
C LEU A 576 -18.27 -43.26 -8.28
N ASP A 577 -17.46 -43.39 -7.23
CA ASP A 577 -17.01 -44.70 -6.74
C ASP A 577 -18.13 -45.57 -6.14
N LYS A 578 -19.09 -44.95 -5.43
CA LYS A 578 -20.15 -45.68 -4.70
C LYS A 578 -21.42 -45.88 -5.50
N VAL A 579 -21.82 -44.89 -6.27
CA VAL A 579 -23.10 -44.88 -7.01
C VAL A 579 -22.88 -45.15 -8.49
N ARG A 580 -21.63 -44.99 -8.99
CA ARG A 580 -21.31 -45.01 -10.43
C ARG A 580 -22.22 -44.06 -11.19
N ALA A 581 -22.36 -42.85 -10.67
CA ALA A 581 -23.32 -41.84 -11.14
C ALA A 581 -23.16 -41.47 -12.62
N GLU A 582 -21.96 -41.68 -13.18
CA GLU A 582 -21.65 -41.59 -14.62
C GLU A 582 -22.40 -42.63 -15.46
N SER A 583 -22.80 -43.73 -14.82
CA SER A 583 -23.47 -44.88 -15.41
C SER A 583 -24.92 -45.08 -14.92
N VAL A 584 -25.56 -44.04 -14.36
CA VAL A 584 -26.98 -44.12 -13.96
C VAL A 584 -27.80 -43.11 -14.76
N LEU A 585 -28.77 -43.61 -15.54
CA LEU A 585 -29.62 -42.83 -16.43
C LEU A 585 -30.91 -42.36 -15.73
N LEU A 586 -31.34 -41.13 -16.04
CA LEU A 586 -32.56 -40.50 -15.53
C LEU A 586 -33.56 -40.31 -16.68
N PHE A 587 -34.81 -40.69 -16.44
CA PHE A 587 -35.90 -40.60 -17.42
C PHE A 587 -37.13 -39.96 -16.77
N GLU A 588 -37.79 -39.04 -17.47
CA GLU A 588 -38.99 -38.33 -16.96
C GLU A 588 -40.26 -39.19 -16.98
N LYS A 589 -40.33 -40.23 -17.84
CA LYS A 589 -41.49 -41.12 -18.00
C LYS A 589 -41.06 -42.59 -17.99
N ASP A 590 -41.81 -43.43 -17.29
CA ASP A 590 -41.49 -44.87 -17.12
C ASP A 590 -41.46 -45.62 -18.47
N ASP A 591 -42.28 -45.21 -19.44
CA ASP A 591 -42.36 -45.84 -20.77
C ASP A 591 -41.12 -45.56 -21.63
N VAL A 592 -40.52 -44.38 -21.49
CA VAL A 592 -39.28 -44.00 -22.19
C VAL A 592 -38.09 -44.75 -21.58
N ALA A 593 -38.06 -44.88 -20.25
CA ALA A 593 -37.04 -45.65 -19.53
C ALA A 593 -37.03 -47.13 -19.95
N ARG A 594 -38.21 -47.75 -20.08
CA ARG A 594 -38.33 -49.15 -20.51
C ARG A 594 -37.88 -49.36 -21.95
N ASN A 595 -38.22 -48.46 -22.86
CA ASN A 595 -37.79 -48.54 -24.26
C ASN A 595 -36.27 -48.32 -24.44
N ALA A 596 -35.65 -47.49 -23.59
CA ALA A 596 -34.22 -47.26 -23.60
C ALA A 596 -33.42 -48.40 -22.95
N MET A 597 -33.94 -49.03 -21.88
CA MET A 597 -33.31 -50.21 -21.25
C MET A 597 -33.53 -51.51 -22.02
N TYR A 598 -34.70 -51.65 -22.65
CA TYR A 598 -35.06 -52.79 -23.49
C TYR A 598 -35.44 -52.29 -24.89
N PRO A 599 -34.46 -51.90 -25.73
CA PRO A 599 -34.73 -51.76 -27.14
C PRO A 599 -35.32 -53.10 -27.61
N LYS A 600 -36.46 -53.06 -28.33
CA LYS A 600 -37.06 -54.25 -28.93
C LYS A 600 -36.03 -54.92 -29.86
N ILE A 601 -35.23 -55.83 -29.33
CA ILE A 601 -34.34 -56.66 -30.11
C ILE A 601 -35.18 -57.82 -30.64
N CYS A 602 -35.30 -57.86 -31.95
CA CYS A 602 -35.64 -59.07 -32.70
C CYS A 602 -34.67 -60.18 -32.23
N MET A 603 -35.20 -61.22 -31.58
CA MET A 603 -34.42 -62.36 -31.13
C MET A 603 -33.72 -63.03 -32.32
N LYS A 604 -32.38 -62.99 -32.36
CA LYS A 604 -31.57 -64.12 -32.83
C LYS A 604 -30.31 -64.29 -31.97
N GLN A 605 -30.38 -65.33 -31.14
CA GLN A 605 -29.32 -66.22 -30.64
C GLN A 605 -27.86 -65.78 -30.84
N ASN A 606 -27.21 -65.30 -29.78
CA ASN A 606 -26.17 -66.04 -29.05
C ASN A 606 -25.75 -65.25 -27.81
N GLY A 607 -25.61 -65.96 -26.69
CA GLY A 607 -25.67 -65.41 -25.34
C GLY A 607 -24.58 -64.39 -25.00
N CYS A 608 -25.00 -63.16 -24.74
CA CYS A 608 -24.42 -62.26 -23.74
C CYS A 608 -25.54 -61.30 -23.32
N LEU A 609 -25.94 -61.35 -22.05
CA LEU A 609 -26.85 -60.36 -21.45
C LEU A 609 -26.18 -58.97 -21.50
N PRO A 610 -26.87 -57.91 -21.97
CA PRO A 610 -26.33 -56.55 -21.88
C PRO A 610 -26.27 -56.10 -20.41
N PRO A 611 -25.39 -55.15 -20.05
CA PRO A 611 -25.30 -54.64 -18.68
C PRO A 611 -26.62 -53.95 -18.33
N LEU A 612 -27.37 -54.56 -17.40
CA LEU A 612 -28.60 -54.02 -16.87
C LEU A 612 -28.31 -52.70 -16.14
N TRP A 613 -28.67 -51.58 -16.76
CA TRP A 613 -28.79 -50.29 -16.11
C TRP A 613 -29.80 -50.44 -14.96
N ARG A 614 -29.37 -50.19 -13.71
CA ARG A 614 -30.20 -50.42 -12.52
C ARG A 614 -31.35 -49.42 -12.46
N TYR A 615 -32.58 -49.93 -12.30
CA TYR A 615 -33.75 -49.15 -11.93
C TYR A 615 -34.17 -49.54 -10.50
N ASP A 616 -34.11 -48.60 -9.55
CA ASP A 616 -34.45 -48.85 -8.14
C ASP A 616 -35.79 -48.20 -7.78
N LYS A 617 -36.88 -48.98 -7.87
CA LYS A 617 -38.27 -48.51 -7.66
C LYS A 617 -38.64 -48.32 -6.17
N ARG A 618 -37.75 -48.55 -5.21
CA ARG A 618 -38.11 -48.72 -3.78
C ARG A 618 -38.02 -47.48 -2.87
N LYS A 619 -37.66 -46.29 -3.35
CA LYS A 619 -37.45 -45.11 -2.47
C LYS A 619 -38.49 -43.99 -2.54
N ILE A 620 -39.46 -44.01 -3.45
CA ILE A 620 -40.44 -42.90 -3.58
C ILE A 620 -41.79 -43.19 -2.87
N GLU A 621 -42.16 -44.45 -2.60
CA GLU A 621 -43.45 -44.77 -1.96
C GLU A 621 -43.45 -44.71 -0.41
N LYS A 622 -42.31 -44.48 0.25
CA LYS A 622 -42.24 -44.40 1.72
C LYS A 622 -42.35 -42.99 2.33
N HIS A 623 -42.53 -41.93 1.53
CA HIS A 623 -42.70 -40.55 2.03
C HIS A 623 -44.07 -39.91 1.77
N ARG A 624 -45.07 -40.69 1.34
CA ARG A 624 -46.47 -40.23 1.23
C ARG A 624 -47.42 -40.79 2.29
N LYS A 625 -46.92 -41.55 3.28
CA LYS A 625 -47.67 -41.99 4.46
C LYS A 625 -46.83 -41.77 5.71
N GLY A 626 -47.05 -40.65 6.39
CA GLY A 626 -46.40 -40.32 7.66
C GLY A 626 -45.89 -38.89 7.70
N PHE A 627 -46.82 -37.93 7.75
CA PHE A 627 -46.77 -36.67 8.50
C PHE A 627 -48.13 -35.98 8.28
N SER A 628 -49.13 -36.54 8.96
CA SER A 628 -50.18 -35.80 9.66
C SER A 628 -49.76 -35.74 11.11
#